data_AF-A0A0E9ND12-F1
#
_entry.id   AF-A0A0E9ND12-F1
#
_cell.length_a   1.000
_cell.length_b   1.000
_cell.length_c   1.000
_cell.angle_alpha   90.00
_cell.angle_beta   90.00
_cell.angle_gamma   90.00
#
_symmetry.space_group_name_H-M   'P 1'
#
loop_
_entity.id
_entity.type
_entity.pdbx_description
1 polymer ?
#
loop_
_entity_poly.entity_id
_entity_poly.type
_entity_poly.pdbx_seq_one_letter_code
_entity_poly.pdbx_strand_id
1 'polypeptide(L)'
;MQKQTKPGNQCYKGSPLLSSHPLTSISIQSTMSELRFDGKTVVVTGAGGGLGRAYAKFFGSRGANVVVNDLGVTAKGEGRNAKAADVVVEEIVKAGGKAVANYDSVDNGDRIIQTALDTYGSIHILINNAGILRDVSFRNMKDADWDLIQTVHVRGSYKCAKAAWPIFRKQKYGRIINTTSAAGLYGSFGQTNYSAAKLGLVAFSKTLAKEGAKYNINCNAIAPIAASRMTETVMPPEVLANLKPDWIVPLVAYLVHDSCSESGQVFEGGAGFLSKLRWERASGALLKTDETLTPSAVLAKWDQVTDFKNPTYPDSITDIDYVGMLESAQKLPPNAQSKEPVDFKDKVVLVTGAGGGLGRAYAVQFAKLGAKVVVNDVMDPSKTVSEIQAKGGQAAGDKHSVEDGEAVIKTCLDNFGAIHVVINNAGILRDKSFASLTDKQWDEVQAVHLRGTYKVTKAAWPHMLKQKYGRIVNTASAVGLYGNFGQANYSTAKAAILGFSKALAREGKKNNILVNCIAPNAGTAMTKTILPLELVEAFKPEYVAPFVAALSHASVPCTGYHFEVGSGWMGRVRWQRTGGVAFPVDGGLTPEMVAEAWERICVFDEKATWPDAPDEGVRAILENMSNTGGKGGASGVGASTGGDAQDEVTKKALALKGQPHHYKFDEKTLILYNLGIGAKRTDLKWTFEGSDDFEVLPTFGVIPQFGAGLSPGDFLPKFDPRMLLHGEQFLEIKKFPIPTSGELVTEPRILEVVDKGKAATVVVATTTKDAKTGEVVFENQSTTFIRGSGGFGGKSKGANRGAATAENKPPGRAPDAVVEEKTSPDQAAVYRLSGDFNPLHIDPSFASVGGFKDPILHGLCFFGFSGKHIYQKFGPYKNIKVRFAGVVYPGETLRTEMWKEGNKVIFTTKVVERNTVCISSAAVELFDPSEVKKETKQAEVKEGEVEVPGFMASKVFSTAKKQLDSASKKEKDAKLKKAAAVFQFDIKNDEGKIQSWYIDAKETGKVAAGKAPKADVTISVADKTLVDLATGKANAQKLFMSGKIKIKGNMMKAASIGDLIGGPKGKM
;
A
#
# COMPACT_ATOMS: atom_id res chain seq x y z
N MET A 1 53.49 -37.21 -1.70
CA MET A 1 54.43 -36.23 -1.12
C MET A 1 53.81 -34.84 -1.33
N GLN A 2 53.08 -34.26 -0.36
CA GLN A 2 53.53 -33.22 0.62
C GLN A 2 54.42 -32.13 -0.03
N LYS A 3 54.29 -30.81 0.16
CA LYS A 3 53.49 -29.87 0.96
C LYS A 3 53.93 -28.46 0.48
N GLN A 4 53.04 -27.48 0.31
CA GLN A 4 53.35 -26.03 0.35
C GLN A 4 52.07 -25.27 0.74
N THR A 5 51.92 -24.87 2.01
CA THR A 5 52.21 -23.55 2.66
C THR A 5 50.97 -22.65 2.78
N LYS A 6 50.53 -22.43 4.04
CA LYS A 6 49.55 -21.42 4.49
C LYS A 6 50.30 -20.32 5.28
N PRO A 7 49.77 -19.10 5.28
CA PRO A 7 49.58 -18.31 6.52
C PRO A 7 48.09 -17.90 6.62
N GLY A 8 47.40 -17.71 7.74
CA GLY A 8 47.77 -17.52 9.14
C GLY A 8 46.65 -16.64 9.72
N ASN A 9 45.57 -17.25 10.23
CA ASN A 9 44.46 -16.57 10.91
C ASN A 9 44.93 -16.10 12.28
N GLN A 10 44.80 -14.81 12.59
CA GLN A 10 44.85 -14.31 13.96
C GLN A 10 43.51 -13.69 14.35
N CYS A 11 42.82 -14.39 15.25
CA CYS A 11 41.69 -13.92 16.02
C CYS A 11 42.14 -12.85 17.03
N TYR A 12 41.41 -11.74 17.13
CA TYR A 12 41.43 -10.87 18.30
C TYR A 12 40.33 -11.31 19.29
N LYS A 13 40.73 -11.58 20.54
CA LYS A 13 39.87 -11.84 21.71
C LYS A 13 39.71 -10.55 22.54
N GLY A 14 38.59 -10.47 23.29
CA GLY A 14 38.03 -9.32 24.06
C GLY A 14 38.97 -8.64 25.06
N SER A 15 38.63 -7.50 25.69
CA SER A 15 37.38 -6.96 26.28
C SER A 15 37.66 -5.47 26.68
N PRO A 16 36.72 -4.60 27.14
CA PRO A 16 35.55 -4.91 27.97
C PRO A 16 34.20 -4.28 27.59
N LEU A 17 33.17 -4.91 28.14
CA LEU A 17 31.80 -4.42 28.27
C LEU A 17 31.78 -3.01 28.86
N LEU A 18 31.19 -2.06 28.12
CA LEU A 18 30.65 -0.82 28.66
C LEU A 18 29.12 -0.92 28.69
N SER A 19 28.60 -0.48 29.81
CA SER A 19 27.26 -0.64 30.37
C SER A 19 26.09 -0.25 29.46
N SER A 20 24.99 -0.98 29.63
CA SER A 20 23.63 -0.57 29.27
C SER A 20 23.26 0.77 29.91
N HIS A 21 23.03 1.80 29.09
CA HIS A 21 22.34 3.01 29.52
C HIS A 21 20.88 3.00 29.05
N PRO A 22 19.93 3.40 29.92
CA PRO A 22 18.53 3.52 29.57
C PRO A 22 18.32 4.69 28.60
N LEU A 23 17.24 4.63 27.81
CA LEU A 23 16.73 5.76 27.02
C LEU A 23 16.39 6.93 27.96
N THR A 24 17.35 7.82 28.19
CA THR A 24 17.14 9.10 28.87
C THR A 24 16.53 10.09 27.89
N SER A 25 15.42 10.71 28.30
CA SER A 25 14.93 11.94 27.67
C SER A 25 16.03 12.99 27.77
N ILE A 26 16.60 13.41 26.64
CA ILE A 26 17.57 14.51 26.60
C ILE A 26 16.80 15.81 26.85
N SER A 27 17.06 16.48 27.96
CA SER A 27 16.79 17.92 28.05
C SER A 27 17.88 18.62 27.24
N ILE A 28 17.53 19.17 26.08
CA ILE A 28 18.49 19.86 25.21
C ILE A 28 18.66 21.29 25.73
N GLN A 29 19.72 21.53 26.49
CA GLN A 29 20.41 22.81 26.45
C GLN A 29 21.56 22.63 25.46
N SER A 30 21.40 23.15 24.23
CA SER A 30 22.40 23.14 23.17
C SER A 30 23.72 23.73 23.70
N THR A 31 24.78 22.92 23.73
CA THR A 31 26.15 23.36 24.05
C THR A 31 26.91 23.81 22.80
N MET A 32 26.35 23.63 21.60
CA MET A 32 26.89 24.18 20.36
C MET A 32 26.66 25.70 20.27
N SER A 33 27.67 26.40 19.74
CA SER A 33 27.52 27.78 19.26
C SER A 33 26.47 27.85 18.15
N GLU A 34 25.68 28.93 18.14
CA GLU A 34 24.66 29.18 17.11
C GLU A 34 25.25 29.05 15.69
N LEU A 35 24.60 28.26 14.82
CA LEU A 35 24.97 28.15 13.41
C LEU A 35 24.57 29.44 12.68
N ARG A 36 25.58 30.13 12.12
CA ARG A 36 25.43 31.43 11.47
C ARG A 36 25.80 31.40 10.00
N PHE A 37 25.29 32.37 9.24
CA PHE A 37 25.48 32.49 7.79
C PHE A 37 25.98 33.89 7.41
N ASP A 38 26.73 34.52 8.31
CA ASP A 38 27.30 35.85 8.08
C ASP A 38 28.15 35.88 6.82
N GLY A 39 27.97 36.94 6.02
CA GLY A 39 28.67 37.11 4.74
C GLY A 39 28.22 36.15 3.62
N LYS A 40 27.33 35.20 3.89
CA LYS A 40 26.73 34.36 2.84
C LYS A 40 25.55 35.10 2.19
N THR A 41 25.36 34.84 0.90
CA THR A 41 24.23 35.36 0.12
C THR A 41 23.37 34.19 -0.33
N VAL A 42 22.09 34.25 0.01
CA VAL A 42 21.11 33.18 -0.18
C VAL A 42 20.04 33.64 -1.16
N VAL A 43 19.88 32.92 -2.26
CA VAL A 43 18.75 33.10 -3.17
C VAL A 43 17.70 32.05 -2.85
N VAL A 44 16.47 32.49 -2.56
CA VAL A 44 15.32 31.61 -2.31
C VAL A 44 14.25 31.89 -3.35
N THR A 45 13.91 30.89 -4.17
CA THR A 45 12.86 31.02 -5.19
C THR A 45 11.48 30.65 -4.63
N GLY A 46 10.43 31.37 -5.06
CA GLY A 46 9.08 31.22 -4.51
C GLY A 46 9.00 31.58 -3.02
N ALA A 47 9.64 32.69 -2.65
CA ALA A 47 9.87 33.10 -1.26
C ALA A 47 8.83 34.09 -0.70
N GLY A 48 7.79 34.42 -1.45
CA GLY A 48 6.71 35.31 -1.01
C GLY A 48 5.71 34.66 -0.04
N GLY A 49 5.82 33.35 0.22
CA GLY A 49 4.96 32.64 1.16
C GLY A 49 5.47 31.23 1.51
N GLY A 50 4.76 30.54 2.41
CA GLY A 50 5.03 29.15 2.79
C GLY A 50 6.48 28.88 3.23
N LEU A 51 7.04 27.76 2.76
CA LEU A 51 8.43 27.34 3.03
C LEU A 51 9.46 28.36 2.57
N GLY A 52 9.31 28.94 1.37
CA GLY A 52 10.25 29.92 0.84
C GLY A 52 10.39 31.15 1.73
N ARG A 53 9.26 31.70 2.22
CA ARG A 53 9.24 32.79 3.19
C ARG A 53 9.93 32.40 4.49
N ALA A 54 9.67 31.18 5.00
CA ALA A 54 10.28 30.70 6.22
C ALA A 54 11.81 30.57 6.10
N TYR A 55 12.32 30.03 4.98
CA TYR A 55 13.76 30.00 4.71
C TYR A 55 14.35 31.42 4.66
N ALA A 56 13.75 32.32 3.88
CA ALA A 56 14.24 33.68 3.72
C ALA A 56 14.36 34.42 5.06
N LYS A 57 13.32 34.34 5.90
CA LYS A 57 13.33 34.95 7.23
C LYS A 57 14.38 34.34 8.15
N PHE A 58 14.50 33.02 8.15
CA PHE A 58 15.50 32.33 8.97
C PHE A 58 16.92 32.72 8.57
N PHE A 59 17.28 32.66 7.29
CA PHE A 59 18.62 33.03 6.84
C PHE A 59 18.93 34.51 7.10
N GLY A 60 17.94 35.40 6.92
CA GLY A 60 18.06 36.81 7.30
C GLY A 60 18.34 36.98 8.80
N SER A 61 17.62 36.25 9.66
CA SER A 61 17.86 36.29 11.12
C SER A 61 19.22 35.74 11.55
N ARG A 62 19.81 34.84 10.74
CA ARG A 62 21.13 34.24 10.97
C ARG A 62 22.26 34.93 10.19
N GLY A 63 22.05 36.19 9.78
CA GLY A 63 23.10 37.09 9.26
C GLY A 63 23.37 37.02 7.76
N ALA A 64 22.62 36.23 7.00
CA ALA A 64 22.79 36.14 5.55
C ALA A 64 22.20 37.35 4.82
N ASN A 65 22.75 37.67 3.65
CA ASN A 65 22.09 38.52 2.67
C ASN A 65 21.06 37.67 1.89
N VAL A 66 19.81 38.10 1.78
CA VAL A 66 18.74 37.27 1.20
C VAL A 66 18.15 37.90 -0.06
N VAL A 67 18.15 37.17 -1.17
CA VAL A 67 17.34 37.51 -2.35
C VAL A 67 16.02 36.74 -2.26
N VAL A 68 14.93 37.48 -2.10
CA VAL A 68 13.56 36.96 -2.03
C VAL A 68 12.96 37.00 -3.42
N ASN A 69 13.04 35.88 -4.16
CA ASN A 69 12.40 35.78 -5.47
C ASN A 69 10.96 35.28 -5.33
N ASP A 70 9.99 36.04 -5.86
CA ASP A 70 8.62 35.55 -6.05
C ASP A 70 7.94 36.27 -7.23
N LEU A 71 7.37 35.47 -8.15
CA LEU A 71 6.64 36.00 -9.31
C LEU A 71 5.27 36.60 -8.92
N GLY A 72 4.78 36.31 -7.72
CA GLY A 72 3.50 36.79 -7.21
C GLY A 72 2.28 36.02 -7.72
N VAL A 73 2.47 34.77 -8.14
CA VAL A 73 1.41 33.89 -8.68
C VAL A 73 0.74 33.05 -7.57
N THR A 74 -0.48 32.55 -7.83
CA THR A 74 -1.17 31.59 -6.95
C THR A 74 -0.49 30.21 -6.96
N ALA A 75 -0.95 29.26 -6.12
CA ALA A 75 -0.51 27.85 -6.19
C ALA A 75 -0.84 27.20 -7.54
N LYS A 76 -1.77 27.78 -8.30
CA LYS A 76 -2.09 27.43 -9.68
C LYS A 76 -1.31 28.31 -10.68
N GLY A 77 -0.28 29.05 -10.32
CA GLY A 77 0.47 29.85 -11.29
C GLY A 77 -0.35 30.96 -11.98
N GLU A 78 -1.46 31.40 -11.38
CA GLU A 78 -2.34 32.45 -11.93
C GLU A 78 -2.10 33.80 -11.23
N GLY A 79 -2.39 34.92 -11.92
CA GLY A 79 -2.26 36.28 -11.39
C GLY A 79 -0.81 36.79 -11.31
N ARG A 80 -0.63 38.05 -10.90
CA ARG A 80 0.67 38.65 -10.55
C ARG A 80 0.48 39.65 -9.42
N ASN A 81 1.06 39.39 -8.25
CA ASN A 81 1.14 40.33 -7.15
C ASN A 81 2.58 40.50 -6.68
N ALA A 82 3.29 41.48 -7.25
CA ALA A 82 4.69 41.78 -6.93
C ALA A 82 4.92 42.05 -5.42
N LYS A 83 3.88 42.47 -4.68
CA LYS A 83 3.98 42.78 -3.25
C LYS A 83 4.35 41.59 -2.37
N ALA A 84 4.21 40.35 -2.84
CA ALA A 84 4.50 39.18 -2.01
C ALA A 84 5.98 39.09 -1.61
N ALA A 85 6.91 39.39 -2.53
CA ALA A 85 8.34 39.43 -2.22
C ALA A 85 8.68 40.63 -1.33
N ASP A 86 8.12 41.81 -1.63
CA ASP A 86 8.32 43.04 -0.87
C ASP A 86 7.98 42.88 0.61
N VAL A 87 6.82 42.28 0.92
CA VAL A 87 6.39 42.06 2.32
C VAL A 87 7.41 41.24 3.09
N VAL A 88 7.98 40.20 2.48
CA VAL A 88 9.00 39.36 3.15
C VAL A 88 10.31 40.11 3.33
N VAL A 89 10.71 40.93 2.35
CA VAL A 89 11.89 41.80 2.46
C VAL A 89 11.72 42.82 3.59
N GLU A 90 10.57 43.50 3.65
CA GLU A 90 10.24 44.45 4.71
C GLU A 90 10.31 43.80 6.10
N GLU A 91 9.77 42.60 6.25
CA GLU A 91 9.85 41.84 7.51
C GLU A 91 11.29 41.53 7.91
N ILE A 92 12.15 41.14 6.96
CA ILE A 92 13.56 40.83 7.23
C ILE A 92 14.32 42.11 7.62
N VAL A 93 14.14 43.19 6.86
CA VAL A 93 14.80 44.49 7.12
C VAL A 93 14.36 45.07 8.46
N LYS A 94 13.07 45.01 8.78
CA LYS A 94 12.53 45.45 10.08
C LYS A 94 13.10 44.65 11.25
N ALA A 95 13.44 43.38 11.05
CA ALA A 95 14.12 42.53 12.03
C ALA A 95 15.64 42.74 12.08
N GLY A 96 16.20 43.69 11.33
CA GLY A 96 17.63 44.02 11.29
C GLY A 96 18.46 43.19 10.29
N GLY A 97 17.81 42.35 9.46
CA GLY A 97 18.46 41.58 8.41
C GLY A 97 18.64 42.35 7.10
N LYS A 98 19.27 41.70 6.11
CA LYS A 98 19.49 42.25 4.77
C LYS A 98 18.73 41.43 3.73
N ALA A 99 17.81 42.05 3.00
CA ALA A 99 17.10 41.39 1.92
C ALA A 99 16.81 42.32 0.74
N VAL A 100 16.63 41.73 -0.45
CA VAL A 100 16.21 42.41 -1.68
C VAL A 100 15.20 41.54 -2.43
N ALA A 101 14.18 42.17 -3.02
CA ALA A 101 13.15 41.47 -3.77
C ALA A 101 13.59 41.22 -5.21
N ASN A 102 13.12 40.11 -5.80
CA ASN A 102 13.19 39.85 -7.23
C ASN A 102 11.84 39.28 -7.71
N TYR A 103 11.38 39.71 -8.88
CA TYR A 103 10.05 39.37 -9.42
C TYR A 103 10.09 38.52 -10.69
N ASP A 104 11.27 38.09 -11.10
CA ASP A 104 11.44 37.33 -12.33
C ASP A 104 10.85 35.91 -12.18
N SER A 105 10.34 35.39 -13.30
CA SER A 105 10.06 33.95 -13.40
C SER A 105 11.36 33.17 -13.22
N VAL A 106 11.27 32.01 -12.55
CA VAL A 106 12.41 31.09 -12.38
C VAL A 106 12.99 30.57 -13.70
N ASP A 107 12.25 30.66 -14.80
CA ASP A 107 12.78 30.37 -16.14
C ASP A 107 13.82 31.42 -16.60
N ASN A 108 13.82 32.62 -16.00
CA ASN A 108 14.84 33.66 -16.16
C ASN A 108 15.83 33.65 -14.99
N GLY A 109 16.33 32.45 -14.64
CA GLY A 109 17.23 32.25 -13.51
C GLY A 109 18.47 33.16 -13.53
N ASP A 110 18.97 33.52 -14.70
CA ASP A 110 20.06 34.50 -14.88
C ASP A 110 19.76 35.85 -14.24
N ARG A 111 18.55 36.40 -14.40
CA ARG A 111 18.14 37.68 -13.81
C ARG A 111 18.00 37.61 -12.29
N ILE A 112 17.52 36.47 -11.80
CA ILE A 112 17.42 36.22 -10.35
C ILE A 112 18.81 36.21 -9.72
N ILE A 113 19.75 35.48 -10.32
CA ILE A 113 21.14 35.43 -9.83
C ILE A 113 21.83 36.78 -10.01
N GLN A 114 21.57 37.50 -11.11
CA GLN A 114 22.10 38.84 -11.34
C GLN A 114 21.69 39.81 -10.22
N THR A 115 20.45 39.73 -9.73
CA THR A 115 20.01 40.54 -8.58
C THR A 115 20.88 40.33 -7.33
N ALA A 116 21.32 39.10 -7.07
CA ALA A 116 22.24 38.79 -5.96
C ALA A 116 23.62 39.42 -6.17
N LEU A 117 24.12 39.38 -7.41
CA LEU A 117 25.42 39.96 -7.79
C LEU A 117 25.40 41.48 -7.73
N ASP A 118 24.37 42.12 -8.26
CA ASP A 118 24.26 43.59 -8.29
C ASP A 118 24.12 44.16 -6.88
N THR A 119 23.39 43.47 -6.00
CA THR A 119 23.10 43.96 -4.65
C THR A 119 24.19 43.60 -3.63
N TYR A 120 24.73 42.38 -3.70
CA TYR A 120 25.61 41.81 -2.68
C TYR A 120 26.96 41.29 -3.21
N GLY A 121 27.21 41.41 -4.52
CA GLY A 121 28.47 41.00 -5.16
C GLY A 121 28.71 39.50 -5.25
N SER A 122 27.81 38.66 -4.72
CA SER A 122 28.05 37.22 -4.57
C SER A 122 26.76 36.41 -4.42
N ILE A 123 26.86 35.11 -4.65
CA ILE A 123 25.86 34.11 -4.25
C ILE A 123 26.59 32.90 -3.65
N HIS A 124 26.05 32.35 -2.57
CA HIS A 124 26.64 31.21 -1.87
C HIS A 124 25.68 30.02 -1.74
N ILE A 125 24.39 30.30 -1.57
CA ILE A 125 23.36 29.30 -1.34
C ILE A 125 22.20 29.55 -2.31
N LEU A 126 21.75 28.50 -3.00
CA LEU A 126 20.57 28.53 -3.86
C LEU A 126 19.54 27.52 -3.34
N ILE A 127 18.35 28.01 -2.99
CA ILE A 127 17.22 27.19 -2.56
C ILE A 127 16.16 27.21 -3.67
N ASN A 128 16.15 26.15 -4.48
CA ASN A 128 15.14 25.92 -5.51
C ASN A 128 13.85 25.40 -4.86
N ASN A 129 12.98 26.34 -4.46
CA ASN A 129 11.73 26.07 -3.75
C ASN A 129 10.48 26.42 -4.58
N ALA A 130 10.57 27.32 -5.57
CA ALA A 130 9.43 27.73 -6.38
C ALA A 130 8.63 26.55 -6.94
N GLY A 131 7.30 26.67 -6.91
CA GLY A 131 6.44 25.58 -7.32
C GLY A 131 4.96 25.93 -7.44
N ILE A 132 4.26 25.14 -8.24
CA ILE A 132 2.83 25.27 -8.54
C ILE A 132 2.21 23.86 -8.72
N LEU A 133 0.89 23.76 -8.73
CA LEU A 133 0.15 22.53 -8.97
C LEU A 133 -0.82 22.67 -10.16
N ARG A 134 -1.03 21.53 -10.82
CA ARG A 134 -2.00 21.29 -11.90
C ARG A 134 -2.57 19.89 -11.71
N ASP A 135 -3.26 19.71 -10.59
CA ASP A 135 -3.81 18.41 -10.19
C ASP A 135 -5.00 18.07 -11.08
N VAL A 136 -4.80 17.06 -11.92
CA VAL A 136 -5.80 16.59 -12.89
C VAL A 136 -5.46 15.16 -13.26
N SER A 137 -6.48 14.28 -13.33
CA SER A 137 -6.27 12.90 -13.80
C SER A 137 -5.56 12.90 -15.16
N PHE A 138 -4.71 11.89 -15.39
CA PHE A 138 -3.93 11.78 -16.62
C PHE A 138 -4.79 11.85 -17.89
N ARG A 139 -6.02 11.30 -17.86
CA ARG A 139 -6.99 11.40 -18.97
C ARG A 139 -7.31 12.85 -19.34
N ASN A 140 -7.44 13.74 -18.36
CA ASN A 140 -7.90 15.11 -18.54
C ASN A 140 -6.78 16.15 -18.58
N MET A 141 -5.53 15.74 -18.28
CA MET A 141 -4.36 16.61 -18.34
C MET A 141 -4.14 17.17 -19.74
N LYS A 142 -3.98 18.48 -19.88
CA LYS A 142 -3.62 19.13 -21.14
C LYS A 142 -2.10 19.26 -21.24
N ASP A 143 -1.58 19.41 -22.45
CA ASP A 143 -0.15 19.64 -22.64
C ASP A 143 0.33 20.90 -21.94
N ALA A 144 -0.47 21.97 -21.93
CA ALA A 144 -0.17 23.18 -21.18
C ALA A 144 -0.04 22.95 -19.67
N ASP A 145 -0.79 22.00 -19.10
CA ASP A 145 -0.69 21.63 -17.68
C ASP A 145 0.62 20.87 -17.39
N TRP A 146 1.06 20.04 -18.33
CA TRP A 146 2.34 19.34 -18.26
C TRP A 146 3.51 20.33 -18.40
N ASP A 147 3.50 21.11 -19.48
CA ASP A 147 4.57 22.01 -19.87
C ASP A 147 4.81 23.06 -18.78
N LEU A 148 3.76 23.65 -18.22
CA LEU A 148 3.87 24.63 -17.16
C LEU A 148 4.53 24.05 -15.89
N ILE A 149 4.18 22.82 -15.49
CA ILE A 149 4.78 22.16 -14.33
C ILE A 149 6.27 21.87 -14.56
N GLN A 150 6.64 21.39 -15.76
CA GLN A 150 8.05 21.15 -16.08
C GLN A 150 8.85 22.46 -16.15
N THR A 151 8.29 23.51 -16.73
CA THR A 151 8.93 24.83 -16.81
C THR A 151 9.23 25.40 -15.43
N VAL A 152 8.25 25.41 -14.52
CA VAL A 152 8.46 26.02 -13.18
C VAL A 152 9.40 25.16 -12.32
N HIS A 153 9.14 23.86 -12.23
CA HIS A 153 9.86 23.02 -11.25
C HIS A 153 11.22 22.53 -11.73
N VAL A 154 11.30 22.07 -12.98
CA VAL A 154 12.50 21.41 -13.50
C VAL A 154 13.37 22.43 -14.23
N ARG A 155 12.82 23.09 -15.25
CA ARG A 155 13.56 24.07 -16.03
C ARG A 155 13.95 25.29 -15.18
N GLY A 156 13.06 25.79 -14.33
CA GLY A 156 13.36 26.89 -13.42
C GLY A 156 14.53 26.59 -12.47
N SER A 157 14.52 25.41 -11.84
CA SER A 157 15.63 24.95 -10.99
C SER A 157 16.94 24.81 -11.77
N TYR A 158 16.86 24.29 -13.01
CA TYR A 158 17.98 24.22 -13.93
C TYR A 158 18.54 25.60 -14.25
N LYS A 159 17.70 26.57 -14.66
CA LYS A 159 18.10 27.92 -15.06
C LYS A 159 18.77 28.67 -13.91
N CYS A 160 18.19 28.60 -12.70
CA CYS A 160 18.78 29.21 -11.50
C CYS A 160 20.13 28.58 -11.15
N ALA A 161 20.21 27.24 -11.13
CA ALA A 161 21.47 26.54 -10.85
C ALA A 161 22.53 26.83 -11.92
N LYS A 162 22.14 26.86 -13.20
CA LYS A 162 23.02 27.13 -14.34
C LYS A 162 23.66 28.52 -14.24
N ALA A 163 22.87 29.53 -13.84
CA ALA A 163 23.34 30.89 -13.64
C ALA A 163 24.25 31.03 -12.41
N ALA A 164 23.96 30.33 -11.31
CA ALA A 164 24.80 30.33 -10.11
C ALA A 164 26.12 29.56 -10.27
N TRP A 165 26.12 28.51 -11.10
CA TRP A 165 27.24 27.58 -11.27
C TRP A 165 28.61 28.20 -11.57
N PRO A 166 28.77 29.14 -12.54
CA PRO A 166 30.07 29.75 -12.81
C PRO A 166 30.61 30.51 -11.59
N ILE A 167 29.75 31.15 -10.80
CA ILE A 167 30.13 31.88 -9.59
C ILE A 167 30.59 30.92 -8.51
N PHE A 168 29.80 29.87 -8.24
CA PHE A 168 30.16 28.82 -7.28
C PHE A 168 31.49 28.15 -7.61
N ARG A 169 31.74 27.85 -8.89
CA ARG A 169 33.02 27.28 -9.33
C ARG A 169 34.19 28.23 -9.12
N LYS A 170 34.01 29.52 -9.46
CA LYS A 170 35.05 30.55 -9.32
C LYS A 170 35.44 30.73 -7.85
N GLN A 171 34.47 30.79 -6.96
CA GLN A 171 34.71 30.98 -5.52
C GLN A 171 35.02 29.68 -4.76
N LYS A 172 34.96 28.52 -5.43
CA LYS A 172 35.13 27.18 -4.83
C LYS A 172 34.23 26.96 -3.61
N TYR A 173 32.98 27.41 -3.73
CA TYR A 173 31.96 27.21 -2.71
C TYR A 173 30.56 27.33 -3.32
N GLY A 174 29.67 26.41 -2.99
CA GLY A 174 28.24 26.55 -3.28
C GLY A 174 27.40 25.54 -2.52
N ARG A 175 26.16 25.89 -2.21
CA ARG A 175 25.18 24.97 -1.63
C ARG A 175 23.87 25.09 -2.37
N ILE A 176 23.31 23.96 -2.80
CA ILE A 176 22.07 23.91 -3.55
C ILE A 176 21.10 22.96 -2.86
N ILE A 177 19.86 23.42 -2.67
CA ILE A 177 18.76 22.59 -2.21
C ILE A 177 17.68 22.57 -3.29
N ASN A 178 17.36 21.37 -3.77
CA ASN A 178 16.22 21.17 -4.68
C ASN A 178 15.04 20.57 -3.93
N THR A 179 13.86 21.18 -4.06
CA THR A 179 12.66 20.73 -3.36
C THR A 179 11.93 19.65 -4.18
N THR A 180 12.07 18.39 -3.78
CA THR A 180 11.25 17.27 -4.27
C THR A 180 9.95 17.14 -3.44
N SER A 181 9.30 15.98 -3.40
CA SER A 181 8.09 15.71 -2.60
C SER A 181 7.82 14.21 -2.48
N ALA A 182 6.97 13.82 -1.51
CA ALA A 182 6.44 12.45 -1.41
C ALA A 182 5.74 12.01 -2.72
N ALA A 183 5.03 12.92 -3.41
CA ALA A 183 4.44 12.64 -4.71
C ALA A 183 5.51 12.33 -5.78
N GLY A 184 6.67 12.98 -5.73
CA GLY A 184 7.83 12.65 -6.57
C GLY A 184 8.40 11.27 -6.26
N LEU A 185 8.66 10.99 -4.98
CA LEU A 185 9.29 9.75 -4.53
C LEU A 185 8.40 8.51 -4.76
N TYR A 186 7.10 8.63 -4.51
CA TYR A 186 6.17 7.49 -4.42
C TYR A 186 5.05 7.49 -5.47
N GLY A 187 4.90 8.57 -6.23
CA GLY A 187 3.83 8.77 -7.22
C GLY A 187 2.48 9.09 -6.55
N SER A 188 1.73 10.03 -7.11
CA SER A 188 0.40 10.43 -6.62
C SER A 188 -0.64 10.45 -7.75
N PHE A 189 -1.88 10.06 -7.45
CA PHE A 189 -2.97 10.05 -8.43
C PHE A 189 -3.31 11.49 -8.85
N GLY A 190 -3.48 11.74 -10.16
CA GLY A 190 -3.80 13.08 -10.68
C GLY A 190 -2.62 14.04 -10.70
N GLN A 191 -1.40 13.55 -10.44
CA GLN A 191 -0.18 14.37 -10.34
C GLN A 191 0.95 13.81 -11.20
N THR A 192 0.66 13.19 -12.36
CA THR A 192 1.70 12.57 -13.21
C THR A 192 2.78 13.55 -13.67
N ASN A 193 2.42 14.80 -13.97
CA ASN A 193 3.34 15.90 -14.30
C ASN A 193 4.22 16.27 -13.09
N TYR A 194 3.61 16.49 -11.93
CA TYR A 194 4.29 16.91 -10.70
C TYR A 194 5.19 15.81 -10.13
N SER A 195 4.71 14.56 -10.08
CA SER A 195 5.51 13.38 -9.70
C SER A 195 6.74 13.23 -10.58
N ALA A 196 6.60 13.44 -11.89
CA ALA A 196 7.72 13.42 -12.82
C ALA A 196 8.73 14.55 -12.50
N ALA A 197 8.24 15.79 -12.39
CA ALA A 197 9.10 16.94 -12.10
C ALA A 197 9.90 16.76 -10.79
N LYS A 198 9.22 16.34 -9.72
CA LYS A 198 9.81 16.23 -8.38
C LYS A 198 10.82 15.09 -8.27
N LEU A 199 10.61 13.96 -8.94
CA LEU A 199 11.64 12.92 -8.97
C LEU A 199 12.81 13.28 -9.89
N GLY A 200 12.57 14.03 -10.96
CA GLY A 200 13.62 14.62 -11.80
C GLY A 200 14.64 15.42 -11.00
N LEU A 201 14.17 16.22 -10.05
CA LEU A 201 15.02 17.03 -9.17
C LEU A 201 15.92 16.21 -8.23
N VAL A 202 15.56 14.95 -7.91
CA VAL A 202 16.42 14.07 -7.11
C VAL A 202 17.68 13.72 -7.88
N ALA A 203 17.55 13.26 -9.13
CA ALA A 203 18.71 12.92 -9.96
C ALA A 203 19.48 14.17 -10.42
N PHE A 204 18.79 15.29 -10.63
CA PHE A 204 19.46 16.57 -10.86
C PHE A 204 20.40 16.91 -9.69
N SER A 205 19.93 16.72 -8.45
CA SER A 205 20.74 16.96 -7.25
C SER A 205 21.93 16.02 -7.16
N LYS A 206 21.73 14.72 -7.40
CA LYS A 206 22.80 13.72 -7.43
C LYS A 206 23.86 14.03 -8.49
N THR A 207 23.45 14.45 -9.68
CA THR A 207 24.39 14.83 -10.75
C THR A 207 25.16 16.09 -10.39
N LEU A 208 24.49 17.15 -9.92
CA LEU A 208 25.16 18.37 -9.50
C LEU A 208 26.14 18.13 -8.34
N ALA A 209 25.81 17.25 -7.40
CA ALA A 209 26.72 16.86 -6.32
C ALA A 209 28.02 16.25 -6.89
N LYS A 210 27.92 15.31 -7.84
CA LYS A 210 29.08 14.68 -8.49
C LYS A 210 29.90 15.68 -9.30
N GLU A 211 29.26 16.59 -10.03
CA GLU A 211 29.97 17.63 -10.81
C GLU A 211 30.60 18.72 -9.95
N GLY A 212 29.96 19.03 -8.83
CA GLY A 212 30.30 20.10 -7.90
C GLY A 212 31.37 19.73 -6.87
N ALA A 213 31.59 18.44 -6.60
CA ALA A 213 32.46 17.95 -5.54
C ALA A 213 33.85 18.61 -5.54
N LYS A 214 34.51 18.66 -6.70
CA LYS A 214 35.87 19.26 -6.82
C LYS A 214 35.91 20.78 -6.63
N TYR A 215 34.75 21.43 -6.58
CA TYR A 215 34.57 22.86 -6.37
C TYR A 215 33.95 23.19 -5.01
N ASN A 216 33.80 22.20 -4.11
CA ASN A 216 33.06 22.35 -2.85
C ASN A 216 31.65 22.92 -3.08
N ILE A 217 30.97 22.37 -4.10
CA ILE A 217 29.57 22.65 -4.37
C ILE A 217 28.76 21.43 -3.97
N ASN A 218 27.96 21.55 -2.91
CA ASN A 218 27.08 20.48 -2.44
C ASN A 218 25.66 20.70 -2.95
N CYS A 219 24.98 19.61 -3.30
CA CYS A 219 23.61 19.66 -3.78
C CYS A 219 22.81 18.51 -3.19
N ASN A 220 21.72 18.81 -2.49
CA ASN A 220 20.84 17.81 -1.88
C ASN A 220 19.38 18.05 -2.26
N ALA A 221 18.57 16.99 -2.19
CA ALA A 221 17.13 17.07 -2.38
C ALA A 221 16.39 16.91 -1.05
N ILE A 222 15.33 17.69 -0.86
CA ILE A 222 14.43 17.55 0.30
C ILE A 222 13.00 17.25 -0.15
N ALA A 223 12.32 16.34 0.55
CA ALA A 223 10.90 16.01 0.41
C ALA A 223 10.15 16.55 1.63
N PRO A 224 9.83 17.86 1.67
CA PRO A 224 9.17 18.44 2.81
C PRO A 224 7.67 18.12 2.83
N ILE A 225 7.14 17.95 4.03
CA ILE A 225 5.72 18.01 4.32
C ILE A 225 5.48 19.24 5.19
N ALA A 226 4.88 20.26 4.59
CA ALA A 226 4.57 21.51 5.26
C ALA A 226 3.24 22.08 4.73
N ALA A 227 2.57 22.86 5.57
CA ALA A 227 1.46 23.70 5.23
C ALA A 227 1.92 24.77 4.24
N SER A 228 1.19 24.85 3.14
CA SER A 228 1.39 25.79 2.05
C SER A 228 0.07 25.93 1.30
N ARG A 229 -0.02 26.94 0.44
CA ARG A 229 -1.15 27.08 -0.49
C ARG A 229 -1.38 25.81 -1.35
N MET A 230 -0.35 24.97 -1.54
CA MET A 230 -0.44 23.70 -2.27
C MET A 230 -0.99 22.54 -1.42
N THR A 231 -0.71 22.50 -0.12
CA THR A 231 -1.18 21.42 0.77
C THR A 231 -2.57 21.72 1.35
N GLU A 232 -2.98 22.99 1.40
CA GLU A 232 -4.35 23.43 1.72
C GLU A 232 -5.42 22.79 0.84
N THR A 233 -5.11 22.46 -0.41
CA THR A 233 -6.08 21.86 -1.34
C THR A 233 -6.25 20.35 -1.16
N VAL A 234 -5.40 19.71 -0.33
CA VAL A 234 -5.33 18.24 -0.22
C VAL A 234 -5.33 17.74 1.23
N MET A 235 -5.13 18.59 2.23
CA MET A 235 -5.07 18.21 3.65
C MET A 235 -6.08 19.02 4.50
N PRO A 236 -6.69 18.42 5.54
CA PRO A 236 -7.58 19.13 6.45
C PRO A 236 -6.87 20.27 7.23
N PRO A 237 -7.58 21.35 7.60
CA PRO A 237 -7.02 22.46 8.37
C PRO A 237 -6.33 22.05 9.68
N GLU A 238 -6.87 21.08 10.41
CA GLU A 238 -6.27 20.59 11.65
C GLU A 238 -4.89 19.93 11.46
N VAL A 239 -4.66 19.29 10.30
CA VAL A 239 -3.36 18.69 9.95
C VAL A 239 -2.38 19.79 9.56
N LEU A 240 -2.84 20.77 8.77
CA LEU A 240 -2.02 21.89 8.30
C LEU A 240 -1.52 22.76 9.46
N ALA A 241 -2.30 22.95 10.51
CA ALA A 241 -1.89 23.70 11.70
C ALA A 241 -0.61 23.14 12.36
N ASN A 242 -0.37 21.83 12.24
CA ASN A 242 0.79 21.14 12.81
C ASN A 242 1.97 21.03 11.83
N LEU A 243 1.72 21.18 10.52
CA LEU A 243 2.73 21.12 9.46
C LEU A 243 3.42 22.47 9.22
N LYS A 244 3.84 23.18 10.27
CA LYS A 244 4.48 24.48 10.12
C LYS A 244 5.73 24.41 9.22
N PRO A 245 5.94 25.36 8.29
CA PRO A 245 7.16 25.46 7.50
C PRO A 245 8.45 25.40 8.31
N ASP A 246 8.41 25.90 9.55
CA ASP A 246 9.51 25.94 10.52
C ASP A 246 10.09 24.55 10.83
N TRP A 247 9.36 23.46 10.59
CA TRP A 247 9.88 22.09 10.80
C TRP A 247 10.94 21.67 9.77
N ILE A 248 11.00 22.32 8.62
CA ILE A 248 11.93 21.99 7.52
C ILE A 248 13.15 22.90 7.53
N VAL A 249 12.98 24.14 7.97
CA VAL A 249 14.03 25.17 7.97
C VAL A 249 15.33 24.67 8.62
N PRO A 250 15.32 24.01 9.80
CA PRO A 250 16.53 23.48 10.44
C PRO A 250 17.32 22.48 9.60
N LEU A 251 16.63 21.55 8.93
CA LEU A 251 17.25 20.58 8.04
C LEU A 251 17.94 21.29 6.87
N VAL A 252 17.24 22.23 6.23
CA VAL A 252 17.78 23.01 5.10
C VAL A 252 18.99 23.83 5.54
N ALA A 253 18.89 24.52 6.67
CA ALA A 253 19.96 25.31 7.24
C ALA A 253 21.22 24.47 7.50
N TYR A 254 21.06 23.30 8.13
CA TYR A 254 22.20 22.43 8.39
C TYR A 254 22.83 21.89 7.10
N LEU A 255 22.01 21.43 6.13
CA LEU A 255 22.48 20.93 4.83
C LEU A 255 23.29 21.94 4.01
N VAL A 256 23.10 23.25 4.24
CA VAL A 256 23.83 24.32 3.54
C VAL A 256 24.86 25.02 4.41
N HIS A 257 25.07 24.57 5.65
CA HIS A 257 26.10 25.10 6.53
C HIS A 257 27.48 24.52 6.18
N ASP A 258 28.55 25.27 6.50
CA ASP A 258 29.94 24.88 6.22
C ASP A 258 30.35 23.58 6.93
N SER A 259 29.71 23.27 8.06
CA SER A 259 29.97 22.05 8.85
C SER A 259 29.32 20.78 8.30
N CYS A 260 28.39 20.88 7.34
CA CYS A 260 27.73 19.73 6.76
C CYS A 260 28.41 19.33 5.44
N SER A 261 28.87 18.09 5.38
CA SER A 261 29.56 17.53 4.20
C SER A 261 28.63 16.76 3.26
N GLU A 262 27.36 16.59 3.60
CA GLU A 262 26.42 15.78 2.84
C GLU A 262 26.12 16.38 1.47
N SER A 263 26.14 15.54 0.44
CA SER A 263 25.92 15.92 -0.94
C SER A 263 25.37 14.74 -1.74
N GLY A 264 24.47 15.01 -2.69
CA GLY A 264 23.81 13.99 -3.50
C GLY A 264 22.77 13.16 -2.76
N GLN A 265 22.33 13.62 -1.58
CA GLN A 265 21.43 12.88 -0.71
C GLN A 265 19.99 13.37 -0.78
N VAL A 266 19.08 12.54 -0.27
CA VAL A 266 17.64 12.82 -0.23
C VAL A 266 17.16 12.73 1.21
N PHE A 267 16.45 13.76 1.67
CA PHE A 267 15.89 13.81 3.02
C PHE A 267 14.38 14.03 2.95
N GLU A 268 13.65 13.43 3.87
CA GLU A 268 12.20 13.63 4.05
C GLU A 268 11.96 14.14 5.47
N GLY A 269 11.04 15.08 5.62
CA GLY A 269 10.72 15.62 6.93
C GLY A 269 9.47 16.47 6.97
N GLY A 270 8.99 16.71 8.19
CA GLY A 270 7.79 17.48 8.49
C GLY A 270 7.34 17.25 9.94
N ALA A 271 6.61 18.19 10.52
CA ALA A 271 6.10 18.11 11.91
C ALA A 271 7.14 17.63 12.94
N GLY A 272 8.41 18.03 12.82
CA GLY A 272 9.49 17.62 13.74
C GLY A 272 10.10 16.24 13.47
N PHE A 273 9.65 15.48 12.47
CA PHE A 273 10.32 14.24 12.04
C PHE A 273 11.28 14.52 10.88
N LEU A 274 12.50 13.98 10.93
CA LEU A 274 13.52 14.06 9.87
C LEU A 274 14.13 12.68 9.57
N SER A 275 14.30 12.35 8.30
CA SER A 275 14.87 11.06 7.86
C SER A 275 15.65 11.19 6.55
N LYS A 276 16.52 10.21 6.27
CA LYS A 276 17.29 10.10 5.02
C LYS A 276 16.76 8.96 4.16
N LEU A 277 16.85 9.09 2.84
CA LEU A 277 16.46 8.06 1.88
C LEU A 277 17.62 7.63 0.99
N ARG A 278 17.61 6.35 0.61
CA ARG A 278 18.50 5.79 -0.42
C ARG A 278 17.76 4.78 -1.30
N TRP A 279 18.31 4.53 -2.48
CA TRP A 279 17.86 3.42 -3.31
C TRP A 279 18.33 2.10 -2.71
N GLU A 280 17.41 1.14 -2.63
CA GLU A 280 17.68 -0.25 -2.29
C GLU A 280 17.35 -1.10 -3.51
N ARG A 281 18.31 -1.92 -3.94
CA ARG A 281 18.20 -2.79 -5.10
C ARG A 281 18.15 -4.24 -4.65
N ALA A 282 17.15 -4.97 -5.11
CA ALA A 282 16.95 -6.40 -4.85
C ALA A 282 18.21 -7.22 -5.19
N SER A 283 18.36 -8.39 -4.59
CA SER A 283 19.40 -9.36 -4.97
C SER A 283 19.28 -9.74 -6.45
N GLY A 284 18.03 -9.80 -6.94
CA GLY A 284 17.67 -10.02 -8.33
C GLY A 284 17.80 -11.47 -8.79
N ALA A 285 17.19 -11.75 -9.93
CA ALA A 285 17.33 -13.04 -10.61
C ALA A 285 18.47 -12.97 -11.62
N LEU A 286 19.33 -13.98 -11.61
CA LEU A 286 20.35 -14.20 -12.65
C LEU A 286 19.92 -15.40 -13.50
N LEU A 287 19.83 -15.20 -14.80
CA LEU A 287 19.41 -16.20 -15.79
C LEU A 287 20.50 -16.37 -16.85
N LYS A 288 20.61 -17.58 -17.39
CA LYS A 288 21.57 -17.89 -18.44
C LYS A 288 21.30 -17.06 -19.68
N THR A 289 22.32 -16.43 -20.24
CA THR A 289 22.21 -15.54 -21.41
C THR A 289 22.32 -16.30 -22.74
N ASP A 290 21.38 -17.20 -23.00
CA ASP A 290 21.25 -17.97 -24.25
C ASP A 290 19.80 -18.00 -24.75
N GLU A 291 19.45 -18.87 -25.70
CA GLU A 291 18.09 -18.98 -26.23
C GLU A 291 17.02 -19.35 -25.19
N THR A 292 17.42 -19.88 -24.03
CA THR A 292 16.50 -20.24 -22.95
C THR A 292 16.10 -19.03 -22.08
N LEU A 293 16.76 -17.88 -22.25
CA LEU A 293 16.33 -16.61 -21.65
C LEU A 293 15.05 -16.11 -22.35
N THR A 294 13.91 -16.59 -21.90
CA THR A 294 12.60 -16.22 -22.44
C THR A 294 11.79 -15.40 -21.43
N PRO A 295 10.71 -14.73 -21.85
CA PRO A 295 9.78 -14.11 -20.91
C PRO A 295 9.18 -15.11 -19.91
N SER A 296 8.95 -16.36 -20.33
CA SER A 296 8.49 -17.45 -19.46
C SER A 296 9.53 -17.80 -18.40
N ALA A 297 10.82 -17.79 -18.74
CA ALA A 297 11.89 -18.00 -17.77
C ALA A 297 11.96 -16.87 -16.73
N VAL A 298 11.81 -15.63 -17.18
CA VAL A 298 11.72 -14.46 -16.29
C VAL A 298 10.57 -14.62 -15.29
N LEU A 299 9.36 -14.96 -15.77
CA LEU A 299 8.20 -15.14 -14.92
C LEU A 299 8.35 -16.34 -13.95
N ALA A 300 9.03 -17.41 -14.36
CA ALA A 300 9.35 -18.53 -13.48
C ALA A 300 10.30 -18.15 -12.33
N LYS A 301 11.06 -17.07 -12.49
CA LYS A 301 12.03 -16.54 -11.51
C LYS A 301 11.56 -15.24 -10.85
N TRP A 302 10.28 -14.88 -11.00
CA TRP A 302 9.78 -13.57 -10.58
C TRP A 302 10.03 -13.27 -9.09
N ASP A 303 9.86 -14.27 -8.21
CA ASP A 303 10.09 -14.10 -6.77
C ASP A 303 11.51 -13.60 -6.47
N GLN A 304 12.52 -14.05 -7.24
CA GLN A 304 13.92 -13.62 -7.10
C GLN A 304 14.15 -12.20 -7.63
N VAL A 305 13.43 -11.80 -8.69
CA VAL A 305 13.49 -10.43 -9.22
C VAL A 305 13.08 -9.41 -8.14
N THR A 306 12.16 -9.79 -7.26
CA THR A 306 11.65 -8.94 -6.18
C THR A 306 12.19 -9.29 -4.79
N ASP A 307 13.26 -10.08 -4.68
CA ASP A 307 13.83 -10.52 -3.40
C ASP A 307 14.78 -9.47 -2.81
N PHE A 308 14.42 -8.94 -1.63
CA PHE A 308 15.20 -7.97 -0.86
C PHE A 308 15.86 -8.59 0.39
N LYS A 309 16.04 -9.91 0.46
CA LYS A 309 16.75 -10.55 1.58
C LYS A 309 18.23 -10.18 1.65
N ASN A 310 18.91 -10.05 0.50
CA ASN A 310 20.31 -9.63 0.42
C ASN A 310 20.44 -8.44 -0.56
N PRO A 311 19.89 -7.27 -0.22
CA PRO A 311 19.85 -6.15 -1.14
C PRO A 311 21.22 -5.47 -1.26
N THR A 312 21.39 -4.69 -2.32
CA THR A 312 22.56 -3.83 -2.55
C THR A 312 22.13 -2.35 -2.53
N TYR A 313 23.08 -1.45 -2.24
CA TYR A 313 22.82 -0.01 -2.10
C TYR A 313 23.78 0.80 -2.98
N PRO A 314 23.73 0.65 -4.32
CA PRO A 314 24.56 1.44 -5.22
C PRO A 314 24.25 2.95 -5.10
N ASP A 315 25.30 3.77 -5.18
CA ASP A 315 25.19 5.24 -5.26
C ASP A 315 25.81 5.79 -6.57
N SER A 316 26.45 4.90 -7.34
CA SER A 316 26.98 5.16 -8.67
C SER A 316 26.64 4.04 -9.64
N ILE A 317 26.58 4.39 -10.93
CA ILE A 317 26.44 3.41 -12.02
C ILE A 317 27.63 2.43 -12.09
N THR A 318 28.77 2.82 -11.52
CA THR A 318 30.01 2.03 -11.45
C THR A 318 30.00 1.00 -10.33
N ASP A 319 29.07 1.08 -9.39
CA ASP A 319 28.97 0.14 -8.26
C ASP A 319 28.33 -1.20 -8.68
N ILE A 320 28.00 -1.33 -9.97
CA ILE A 320 27.23 -2.43 -10.52
C ILE A 320 28.11 -3.27 -11.44
N ASP A 321 28.43 -4.48 -11.01
CA ASP A 321 29.28 -5.40 -11.75
C ASP A 321 28.51 -6.18 -12.84
N TYR A 322 28.15 -5.49 -13.92
CA TYR A 322 27.49 -6.11 -15.08
C TYR A 322 28.39 -7.13 -15.81
N VAL A 323 29.72 -7.02 -15.68
CA VAL A 323 30.68 -7.95 -16.30
C VAL A 323 30.66 -9.28 -15.56
N GLY A 324 30.88 -9.25 -14.24
CA GLY A 324 30.83 -10.46 -13.41
C GLY A 324 29.46 -11.14 -13.42
N MET A 325 28.37 -10.36 -13.51
CA MET A 325 27.03 -10.90 -13.73
C MET A 325 26.93 -11.66 -15.06
N LEU A 326 27.45 -11.11 -16.15
CA LEU A 326 27.41 -11.76 -17.46
C LEU A 326 28.21 -13.07 -17.46
N GLU A 327 29.43 -13.05 -16.92
CA GLU A 327 30.27 -14.24 -16.81
C GLU A 327 29.61 -15.34 -15.98
N SER A 328 28.95 -14.95 -14.88
CA SER A 328 28.22 -15.87 -14.01
C SER A 328 26.98 -16.43 -14.71
N ALA A 329 26.23 -15.58 -15.42
CA ALA A 329 25.05 -15.97 -16.18
C ALA A 329 25.39 -17.01 -17.26
N GLN A 330 26.48 -16.82 -18.00
CA GLN A 330 26.91 -17.75 -19.05
C GLN A 330 27.20 -19.17 -18.53
N LYS A 331 27.64 -19.29 -17.27
CA LYS A 331 27.96 -20.56 -16.60
C LYS A 331 26.75 -21.29 -16.02
N LEU A 332 25.58 -20.64 -15.96
CA LEU A 332 24.36 -21.27 -15.44
C LEU A 332 23.87 -22.42 -16.36
N PRO A 333 23.09 -23.37 -15.83
CA PRO A 333 22.35 -24.33 -16.65
C PRO A 333 21.23 -23.65 -17.45
N PRO A 334 20.66 -24.33 -18.47
CA PRO A 334 19.48 -23.85 -19.20
C PRO A 334 18.36 -23.37 -18.28
N ASN A 335 17.71 -22.26 -18.63
CA ASN A 335 16.71 -21.63 -17.78
C ASN A 335 15.40 -22.44 -17.73
N ALA A 336 14.90 -22.69 -16.52
CA ALA A 336 13.57 -23.25 -16.32
C ALA A 336 12.47 -22.29 -16.82
N GLN A 337 11.43 -22.83 -17.45
CA GLN A 337 10.34 -22.07 -18.05
C GLN A 337 9.10 -22.10 -17.14
N SER A 338 8.27 -21.05 -17.18
CA SER A 338 6.96 -21.06 -16.53
C SER A 338 6.03 -22.07 -17.22
N LYS A 339 5.05 -22.60 -16.47
CA LYS A 339 4.07 -23.55 -17.02
C LYS A 339 3.22 -22.95 -18.14
N GLU A 340 2.85 -21.69 -17.98
CA GLU A 340 2.10 -20.94 -19.01
C GLU A 340 3.10 -20.30 -19.99
N PRO A 341 2.97 -20.55 -21.30
CA PRO A 341 3.78 -19.86 -22.30
C PRO A 341 3.39 -18.38 -22.36
N VAL A 342 4.37 -17.52 -22.62
CA VAL A 342 4.14 -16.10 -22.91
C VAL A 342 4.00 -15.92 -24.40
N ASP A 343 2.87 -15.38 -24.85
CA ASP A 343 2.66 -14.94 -26.23
C ASP A 343 1.90 -13.62 -26.29
N PHE A 344 1.94 -13.00 -27.47
CA PHE A 344 1.32 -11.72 -27.77
C PHE A 344 0.42 -11.81 -29.01
N LYS A 345 -0.15 -13.00 -29.28
CA LYS A 345 -1.11 -13.17 -30.38
C LYS A 345 -2.24 -12.15 -30.23
N ASP A 346 -2.62 -11.56 -31.35
CA ASP A 346 -3.66 -10.53 -31.45
C ASP A 346 -3.36 -9.23 -30.67
N LYS A 347 -2.13 -9.06 -30.14
CA LYS A 347 -1.71 -7.81 -29.51
C LYS A 347 -1.00 -6.91 -30.51
N VAL A 348 -1.22 -5.61 -30.33
CA VAL A 348 -0.54 -4.55 -31.08
C VAL A 348 0.43 -3.87 -30.12
N VAL A 349 1.70 -3.87 -30.49
CA VAL A 349 2.80 -3.36 -29.67
C VAL A 349 3.45 -2.20 -30.40
N LEU A 350 3.51 -1.04 -29.75
CA LEU A 350 4.32 0.08 -30.19
C LEU A 350 5.66 0.05 -29.46
N VAL A 351 6.76 0.16 -30.21
CA VAL A 351 8.10 0.38 -29.66
C VAL A 351 8.70 1.64 -30.27
N THR A 352 9.02 2.63 -29.43
CA THR A 352 9.64 3.89 -29.87
C THR A 352 11.17 3.82 -29.85
N GLY A 353 11.83 4.50 -30.79
CA GLY A 353 13.28 4.38 -31.00
C GLY A 353 13.72 2.97 -31.35
N ALA A 354 13.00 2.32 -32.26
CA ALA A 354 13.13 0.90 -32.59
C ALA A 354 13.86 0.61 -33.91
N GLY A 355 14.49 1.60 -34.55
CA GLY A 355 15.31 1.40 -35.74
C GLY A 355 16.62 0.65 -35.47
N GLY A 356 17.07 0.59 -34.20
CA GLY A 356 18.27 -0.11 -33.79
C GLY A 356 18.36 -0.39 -32.29
N GLY A 357 19.47 -0.98 -31.84
CA GLY A 357 19.79 -1.19 -30.43
C GLY A 357 18.70 -1.92 -29.63
N LEU A 358 18.42 -1.42 -28.42
CA LEU A 358 17.39 -1.95 -27.51
C LEU A 358 15.99 -1.97 -28.13
N GLY A 359 15.56 -0.87 -28.76
CA GLY A 359 14.23 -0.79 -29.34
C GLY A 359 14.02 -1.82 -30.46
N ARG A 360 15.03 -2.02 -31.31
CA ARG A 360 15.02 -3.12 -32.30
C ARG A 360 14.87 -4.48 -31.62
N ALA A 361 15.70 -4.80 -30.63
CA ALA A 361 15.65 -6.08 -29.95
C ALA A 361 14.28 -6.34 -29.28
N TYR A 362 13.66 -5.30 -28.70
CA TYR A 362 12.30 -5.37 -28.16
C TYR A 362 11.28 -5.67 -29.27
N ALA A 363 11.31 -4.91 -30.38
CA ALA A 363 10.39 -5.10 -31.49
C ALA A 363 10.47 -6.52 -32.08
N VAL A 364 11.68 -7.03 -32.31
CA VAL A 364 11.91 -8.40 -32.79
C VAL A 364 11.41 -9.44 -31.78
N GLN A 365 11.66 -9.23 -30.48
CA GLN A 365 11.16 -10.13 -29.43
C GLN A 365 9.64 -10.20 -29.42
N PHE A 366 8.94 -9.06 -29.47
CA PHE A 366 7.47 -9.05 -29.50
C PHE A 366 6.91 -9.71 -30.77
N ALA A 367 7.51 -9.45 -31.93
CA ALA A 367 7.11 -10.10 -33.18
C ALA A 367 7.30 -11.62 -33.14
N LYS A 368 8.42 -12.10 -32.57
CA LYS A 368 8.67 -13.54 -32.35
C LYS A 368 7.60 -14.19 -31.47
N LEU A 369 7.00 -13.43 -30.55
CA LEU A 369 5.93 -13.88 -29.66
C LEU A 369 4.52 -13.71 -30.28
N GLY A 370 4.42 -13.32 -31.55
CA GLY A 370 3.16 -13.23 -32.29
C GLY A 370 2.46 -11.87 -32.28
N ALA A 371 3.12 -10.82 -31.78
CA ALA A 371 2.57 -9.46 -31.81
C ALA A 371 2.57 -8.86 -33.23
N LYS A 372 1.62 -7.96 -33.49
CA LYS A 372 1.70 -6.97 -34.56
C LYS A 372 2.45 -5.75 -34.04
N VAL A 373 3.59 -5.41 -34.65
CA VAL A 373 4.52 -4.42 -34.08
C VAL A 373 4.58 -3.14 -34.90
N VAL A 374 4.38 -1.99 -34.26
CA VAL A 374 4.75 -0.69 -34.85
C VAL A 374 6.14 -0.32 -34.37
N VAL A 375 7.04 -0.19 -35.34
CA VAL A 375 8.44 0.23 -35.15
C VAL A 375 8.49 1.74 -35.39
N ASN A 376 8.52 2.53 -34.31
CA ASN A 376 8.73 3.97 -34.41
C ASN A 376 10.23 4.29 -34.35
N ASP A 377 10.73 5.02 -35.33
CA ASP A 377 12.06 5.61 -35.34
C ASP A 377 12.08 6.82 -36.27
N VAL A 378 12.43 7.99 -35.73
CA VAL A 378 12.43 9.25 -36.50
C VAL A 378 13.42 9.23 -37.66
N MET A 379 14.50 8.45 -37.55
CA MET A 379 15.51 8.35 -38.60
C MET A 379 15.09 7.31 -39.62
N ASP A 380 14.98 6.04 -39.21
CA ASP A 380 14.67 4.94 -40.13
C ASP A 380 14.16 3.67 -39.41
N PRO A 381 12.86 3.35 -39.51
CA PRO A 381 12.31 2.12 -38.97
C PRO A 381 12.43 0.93 -39.95
N SER A 382 12.79 1.17 -41.22
CA SER A 382 12.62 0.18 -42.31
C SER A 382 13.42 -1.11 -42.09
N LYS A 383 14.65 -1.00 -41.57
CA LYS A 383 15.52 -2.17 -41.33
C LYS A 383 14.90 -3.16 -40.35
N THR A 384 14.39 -2.66 -39.22
CA THR A 384 13.73 -3.50 -38.21
C THR A 384 12.42 -4.08 -38.74
N VAL A 385 11.64 -3.30 -39.50
CA VAL A 385 10.40 -3.79 -40.13
C VAL A 385 10.70 -4.93 -41.10
N SER A 386 11.65 -4.75 -42.02
CA SER A 386 12.06 -5.78 -42.99
C SER A 386 12.58 -7.04 -42.30
N GLU A 387 13.34 -6.90 -41.21
CA GLU A 387 13.80 -8.05 -40.43
C GLU A 387 12.64 -8.84 -39.82
N ILE A 388 11.67 -8.15 -39.22
CA ILE A 388 10.49 -8.78 -38.63
C ILE A 388 9.69 -9.53 -39.71
N GLN A 389 9.45 -8.89 -40.85
CA GLN A 389 8.70 -9.47 -41.97
C GLN A 389 9.43 -10.68 -42.59
N ALA A 390 10.76 -10.61 -42.74
CA ALA A 390 11.57 -11.73 -43.24
C ALA A 390 11.51 -12.97 -42.32
N LYS A 391 11.22 -12.78 -41.03
CA LYS A 391 11.00 -13.86 -40.05
C LYS A 391 9.52 -14.26 -39.91
N GLY A 392 8.65 -13.79 -40.81
CA GLY A 392 7.21 -14.11 -40.84
C GLY A 392 6.35 -13.31 -39.83
N GLY A 393 6.91 -12.30 -39.18
CA GLY A 393 6.17 -11.42 -38.26
C GLY A 393 5.44 -10.29 -38.99
N GLN A 394 4.51 -9.63 -38.29
CA GLN A 394 3.78 -8.47 -38.80
C GLN A 394 4.35 -7.18 -38.19
N ALA A 395 4.83 -6.27 -39.04
CA ALA A 395 5.31 -4.98 -38.59
C ALA A 395 4.98 -3.84 -39.57
N ALA A 396 4.79 -2.64 -39.02
CA ALA A 396 4.65 -1.38 -39.73
C ALA A 396 5.67 -0.36 -39.21
N GLY A 397 6.18 0.49 -40.10
CA GLY A 397 7.15 1.54 -39.74
C GLY A 397 6.47 2.88 -39.46
N ASP A 398 6.98 3.61 -38.49
CA ASP A 398 6.53 4.96 -38.13
C ASP A 398 7.74 5.90 -38.00
N LYS A 399 7.69 7.07 -38.66
CA LYS A 399 8.78 8.06 -38.66
C LYS A 399 8.45 9.33 -37.86
N HIS A 400 7.30 9.39 -37.22
CA HIS A 400 6.90 10.58 -36.47
C HIS A 400 7.79 10.75 -35.23
N SER A 401 7.98 12.01 -34.83
CA SER A 401 8.61 12.31 -33.55
C SER A 401 7.72 11.80 -32.41
N VAL A 402 8.32 11.31 -31.32
CA VAL A 402 7.58 10.95 -30.10
C VAL A 402 6.91 12.15 -29.43
N GLU A 403 7.27 13.37 -29.79
CA GLU A 403 6.53 14.57 -29.38
C GLU A 403 5.17 14.71 -30.07
N ASP A 404 5.00 14.07 -31.22
CA ASP A 404 3.74 13.93 -31.95
C ASP A 404 3.09 12.56 -31.64
N GLY A 405 2.79 12.35 -30.36
CA GLY A 405 2.24 11.10 -29.87
C GLY A 405 0.92 10.69 -30.55
N GLU A 406 0.12 11.65 -31.01
CA GLU A 406 -1.12 11.37 -31.75
C GLU A 406 -0.83 10.74 -33.11
N ALA A 407 0.12 11.29 -33.88
CA ALA A 407 0.53 10.69 -35.16
C ALA A 407 1.14 9.29 -34.96
N VAL A 408 1.99 9.11 -33.94
CA VAL A 408 2.59 7.80 -33.61
C VAL A 408 1.50 6.76 -33.29
N ILE A 409 0.51 7.12 -32.48
CA ILE A 409 -0.60 6.20 -32.13
C ILE A 409 -1.53 5.99 -33.31
N LYS A 410 -1.76 7.01 -34.15
CA LYS A 410 -2.54 6.87 -35.38
C LYS A 410 -1.93 5.81 -36.30
N THR A 411 -0.61 5.72 -36.43
CA THR A 411 0.04 4.65 -37.19
C THR A 411 -0.32 3.25 -36.68
N CYS A 412 -0.47 3.07 -35.35
CA CYS A 412 -0.92 1.81 -34.77
C CYS A 412 -2.37 1.48 -35.16
N LEU A 413 -3.24 2.48 -35.12
CA LEU A 413 -4.66 2.32 -35.44
C LEU A 413 -4.89 2.06 -36.94
N ASP A 414 -4.22 2.82 -37.81
CA ASP A 414 -4.36 2.70 -39.26
C ASP A 414 -3.89 1.32 -39.75
N ASN A 415 -2.80 0.78 -39.20
CA ASN A 415 -2.22 -0.48 -39.66
C ASN A 415 -2.85 -1.70 -38.99
N PHE A 416 -3.20 -1.61 -37.69
CA PHE A 416 -3.56 -2.78 -36.90
C PHE A 416 -4.83 -2.61 -36.05
N GLY A 417 -5.50 -1.44 -36.10
CA GLY A 417 -6.81 -1.20 -35.50
C GLY A 417 -6.84 -1.03 -33.97
N ALA A 418 -5.71 -1.18 -33.28
CA ALA A 418 -5.65 -1.15 -31.81
C ALA A 418 -4.26 -0.77 -31.29
N ILE A 419 -4.15 -0.51 -29.99
CA ILE A 419 -2.89 -0.39 -29.26
C ILE A 419 -3.02 -1.06 -27.89
N HIS A 420 -2.18 -2.07 -27.63
CA HIS A 420 -2.26 -2.88 -26.40
C HIS A 420 -1.05 -2.70 -25.50
N VAL A 421 0.13 -2.54 -26.09
CA VAL A 421 1.40 -2.40 -25.39
C VAL A 421 2.14 -1.18 -25.94
N VAL A 422 2.67 -0.33 -25.05
CA VAL A 422 3.54 0.80 -25.41
C VAL A 422 4.88 0.63 -24.70
N ILE A 423 5.96 0.57 -25.48
CA ILE A 423 7.33 0.58 -24.98
C ILE A 423 7.95 1.94 -25.31
N ASN A 424 7.99 2.83 -24.31
CA ASN A 424 8.58 4.16 -24.45
C ASN A 424 10.10 4.06 -24.30
N ASN A 425 10.80 3.87 -25.42
CA ASN A 425 12.23 3.62 -25.47
C ASN A 425 13.04 4.69 -26.23
N ALA A 426 12.40 5.55 -27.03
CA ALA A 426 13.07 6.61 -27.77
C ALA A 426 14.01 7.45 -26.88
N GLY A 427 15.15 7.85 -27.46
CA GLY A 427 16.17 8.56 -26.70
C GLY A 427 17.31 9.12 -27.53
N ILE A 428 17.97 10.13 -26.97
CA ILE A 428 19.15 10.79 -27.52
C ILE A 428 20.14 11.12 -26.40
N LEU A 429 21.41 11.34 -26.73
CA LEU A 429 22.39 11.89 -25.79
C LEU A 429 22.86 13.27 -26.22
N ARG A 430 23.02 14.15 -25.23
CA ARG A 430 23.62 15.49 -25.34
C ARG A 430 24.51 15.73 -24.12
N ASP A 431 25.48 14.83 -23.95
CA ASP A 431 26.33 14.79 -22.77
C ASP A 431 27.31 15.97 -22.77
N LYS A 432 27.26 16.75 -21.70
CA LYS A 432 28.15 17.88 -21.42
C LYS A 432 28.20 18.10 -19.92
N SER A 433 29.37 18.50 -19.42
CA SER A 433 29.47 19.06 -18.07
C SER A 433 28.39 20.13 -17.86
N PHE A 434 27.84 20.22 -16.67
CA PHE A 434 26.79 21.18 -16.34
C PHE A 434 27.19 22.61 -16.66
N ALA A 435 28.49 22.93 -16.56
CA ALA A 435 29.04 24.22 -16.97
C ALA A 435 28.93 24.48 -18.49
N SER A 436 29.15 23.47 -19.33
CA SER A 436 29.12 23.59 -20.80
C SER A 436 27.78 23.24 -21.44
N LEU A 437 26.85 22.67 -20.68
CA LEU A 437 25.53 22.26 -21.17
C LEU A 437 24.70 23.48 -21.58
N THR A 438 24.25 23.54 -22.83
CA THR A 438 23.41 24.65 -23.33
C THR A 438 21.92 24.40 -23.06
N ASP A 439 21.12 25.47 -23.04
CA ASP A 439 19.66 25.37 -22.91
C ASP A 439 19.06 24.47 -24.01
N LYS A 440 19.51 24.63 -25.26
CA LYS A 440 19.08 23.78 -26.38
C LYS A 440 19.34 22.30 -26.11
N GLN A 441 20.52 21.94 -25.61
CA GLN A 441 20.87 20.56 -25.28
C GLN A 441 20.08 20.01 -24.08
N TRP A 442 19.71 20.87 -23.15
CA TRP A 442 18.79 20.51 -22.07
C TRP A 442 17.40 20.20 -22.64
N ASP A 443 16.85 21.13 -23.43
CA ASP A 443 15.49 21.05 -23.96
C ASP A 443 15.31 19.88 -24.92
N GLU A 444 16.27 19.62 -25.82
CA GLU A 444 16.23 18.46 -26.72
C GLU A 444 16.11 17.13 -25.95
N VAL A 445 16.87 16.98 -24.86
CA VAL A 445 16.85 15.75 -24.04
C VAL A 445 15.55 15.63 -23.26
N GLN A 446 15.04 16.72 -22.65
CA GLN A 446 13.75 16.70 -21.95
C GLN A 446 12.59 16.41 -22.92
N ALA A 447 12.62 17.01 -24.12
CA ALA A 447 11.61 16.84 -25.15
C ALA A 447 11.50 15.38 -25.60
N VAL A 448 12.61 14.75 -25.99
CA VAL A 448 12.59 13.37 -26.48
C VAL A 448 12.26 12.36 -25.37
N HIS A 449 12.94 12.47 -24.22
CA HIS A 449 12.84 11.44 -23.20
C HIS A 449 11.58 11.57 -22.34
N LEU A 450 11.39 12.73 -21.73
CA LEU A 450 10.34 12.92 -20.75
C LEU A 450 9.03 13.31 -21.43
N ARG A 451 9.04 14.38 -22.23
CA ARG A 451 7.84 14.88 -22.89
C ARG A 451 7.33 13.91 -23.97
N GLY A 452 8.22 13.28 -24.74
CA GLY A 452 7.88 12.24 -25.71
C GLY A 452 7.22 11.02 -25.06
N THR A 453 7.77 10.52 -23.94
CA THR A 453 7.14 9.44 -23.15
C THR A 453 5.73 9.84 -22.69
N TYR A 454 5.56 11.07 -22.22
CA TYR A 454 4.25 11.62 -21.86
C TYR A 454 3.30 11.66 -23.06
N LYS A 455 3.72 12.25 -24.18
CA LYS A 455 2.91 12.47 -25.40
C LYS A 455 2.40 11.16 -26.00
N VAL A 456 3.28 10.19 -26.21
CA VAL A 456 2.90 8.87 -26.75
C VAL A 456 1.94 8.16 -25.78
N THR A 457 2.26 8.18 -24.49
CA THR A 457 1.40 7.55 -23.47
C THR A 457 0.03 8.22 -23.39
N LYS A 458 -0.01 9.56 -23.47
CA LYS A 458 -1.23 10.37 -23.44
C LYS A 458 -2.14 10.05 -24.61
N ALA A 459 -1.57 9.89 -25.81
CA ALA A 459 -2.32 9.50 -27.00
C ALA A 459 -2.82 8.03 -26.94
N ALA A 460 -2.04 7.11 -26.36
CA ALA A 460 -2.45 5.71 -26.20
C ALA A 460 -3.56 5.51 -25.15
N TRP A 461 -3.58 6.36 -24.12
CA TRP A 461 -4.37 6.17 -22.91
C TRP A 461 -5.89 6.01 -23.14
N PRO A 462 -6.57 6.83 -23.97
CA PRO A 462 -7.99 6.68 -24.21
C PRO A 462 -8.36 5.32 -24.81
N HIS A 463 -7.51 4.77 -25.69
CA HIS A 463 -7.71 3.46 -26.29
C HIS A 463 -7.59 2.35 -25.26
N MET A 464 -6.54 2.42 -24.42
CA MET A 464 -6.32 1.45 -23.33
C MET A 464 -7.45 1.49 -22.29
N LEU A 465 -7.97 2.68 -21.96
CA LEU A 465 -9.12 2.84 -21.08
C LEU A 465 -10.37 2.19 -21.67
N LYS A 466 -10.66 2.44 -22.96
CA LYS A 466 -11.83 1.89 -23.64
C LYS A 466 -11.84 0.37 -23.65
N GLN A 467 -10.67 -0.25 -23.90
CA GLN A 467 -10.55 -1.71 -23.99
C GLN A 467 -10.29 -2.39 -22.63
N LYS A 468 -10.12 -1.62 -21.54
CA LYS A 468 -9.77 -2.13 -20.19
C LYS A 468 -8.56 -3.07 -20.19
N TYR A 469 -7.56 -2.71 -21.00
CA TYR A 469 -6.30 -3.42 -21.09
C TYR A 469 -5.23 -2.43 -21.57
N GLY A 470 -4.10 -2.40 -20.89
CA GLY A 470 -2.93 -1.67 -21.34
C GLY A 470 -1.67 -2.15 -20.63
N ARG A 471 -0.56 -2.16 -21.34
CA ARG A 471 0.75 -2.49 -20.77
C ARG A 471 1.74 -1.43 -21.23
N ILE A 472 2.34 -0.73 -20.29
CA ILE A 472 3.28 0.35 -20.58
C ILE A 472 4.59 0.03 -19.89
N VAL A 473 5.67 -0.01 -20.67
CA VAL A 473 7.02 -0.12 -20.14
C VAL A 473 7.78 1.12 -20.54
N ASN A 474 8.19 1.90 -19.54
CA ASN A 474 8.97 3.11 -19.75
C ASN A 474 10.46 2.83 -19.54
N THR A 475 11.32 3.41 -20.38
CA THR A 475 12.77 3.24 -20.27
C THR A 475 13.40 4.42 -19.52
N ALA A 476 13.74 4.21 -18.25
CA ALA A 476 14.61 5.07 -17.44
C ALA A 476 16.09 4.71 -17.67
N SER A 477 16.93 4.82 -16.63
CA SER A 477 18.35 4.50 -16.65
C SER A 477 18.90 4.46 -15.22
N ALA A 478 19.98 3.70 -14.98
CA ALA A 478 20.75 3.79 -13.75
C ALA A 478 21.28 5.22 -13.51
N VAL A 479 21.54 6.00 -14.57
CA VAL A 479 21.88 7.43 -14.47
C VAL A 479 20.72 8.27 -13.89
N GLY A 480 19.47 7.87 -14.13
CA GLY A 480 18.30 8.48 -13.50
C GLY A 480 18.11 8.08 -12.03
N LEU A 481 18.65 6.94 -11.60
CA LEU A 481 18.62 6.52 -10.19
C LEU A 481 19.73 7.22 -9.39
N TYR A 482 20.96 7.16 -9.92
CA TYR A 482 22.18 7.48 -9.16
C TYR A 482 22.80 8.83 -9.54
N GLY A 483 22.34 9.48 -10.62
CA GLY A 483 23.01 10.65 -11.20
C GLY A 483 24.37 10.30 -11.82
N ASN A 484 24.84 11.12 -12.76
CA ASN A 484 26.14 10.92 -13.38
C ASN A 484 26.75 12.24 -13.86
N PHE A 485 28.07 12.38 -13.71
CA PHE A 485 28.80 13.57 -14.16
C PHE A 485 28.57 13.81 -15.67
N GLY A 486 28.27 15.03 -16.06
CA GLY A 486 28.12 15.41 -17.47
C GLY A 486 26.79 15.03 -18.11
N GLN A 487 25.83 14.58 -17.30
CA GLN A 487 24.53 14.10 -17.76
C GLN A 487 23.37 14.73 -16.97
N ALA A 488 23.47 15.99 -16.60
CA ALA A 488 22.45 16.68 -15.80
C ALA A 488 21.07 16.68 -16.49
N ASN A 489 21.00 16.93 -17.80
CA ASN A 489 19.79 16.82 -18.60
C ASN A 489 19.23 15.39 -18.63
N TYR A 490 20.07 14.41 -18.99
CA TYR A 490 19.65 13.01 -19.16
C TYR A 490 19.25 12.35 -17.84
N SER A 491 20.04 12.52 -16.77
CA SER A 491 19.71 12.03 -15.43
C SER A 491 18.36 12.57 -14.94
N THR A 492 18.12 13.87 -15.11
CA THR A 492 16.86 14.52 -14.74
C THR A 492 15.68 13.93 -15.51
N ALA A 493 15.78 13.81 -16.84
CA ALA A 493 14.69 13.25 -17.66
C ALA A 493 14.40 11.78 -17.31
N LYS A 494 15.45 10.96 -17.10
CA LYS A 494 15.32 9.55 -16.77
C LYS A 494 14.75 9.31 -15.38
N ALA A 495 15.06 10.15 -14.41
CA ALA A 495 14.44 10.12 -13.09
C ALA A 495 12.99 10.60 -13.12
N ALA A 496 12.67 11.61 -13.94
CA ALA A 496 11.31 12.07 -14.11
C ALA A 496 10.38 10.97 -14.68
N ILE A 497 10.89 10.13 -15.58
CA ILE A 497 10.17 8.95 -16.08
C ILE A 497 9.81 7.96 -14.95
N LEU A 498 10.66 7.78 -13.95
CA LEU A 498 10.37 6.92 -12.80
C LEU A 498 9.14 7.44 -12.02
N GLY A 499 9.07 8.75 -11.79
CA GLY A 499 8.00 9.41 -11.03
C GLY A 499 6.69 9.43 -11.82
N PHE A 500 6.79 9.73 -13.12
CA PHE A 500 5.70 9.60 -14.08
C PHE A 500 5.09 8.19 -14.06
N SER A 501 5.94 7.15 -14.12
CA SER A 501 5.52 5.75 -14.15
C SER A 501 4.78 5.34 -12.87
N LYS A 502 5.26 5.77 -11.69
CA LYS A 502 4.60 5.45 -10.41
C LYS A 502 3.22 6.10 -10.31
N ALA A 503 3.10 7.38 -10.64
CA ALA A 503 1.81 8.08 -10.64
C ALA A 503 0.82 7.43 -11.62
N LEU A 504 1.27 7.16 -12.85
CA LEU A 504 0.42 6.60 -13.89
C LEU A 504 -0.04 5.17 -13.57
N ALA A 505 0.82 4.35 -12.95
CA ALA A 505 0.46 3.01 -12.48
C ALA A 505 -0.75 3.04 -11.53
N ARG A 506 -0.84 4.04 -10.66
CA ARG A 506 -1.97 4.20 -9.72
C ARG A 506 -3.26 4.54 -10.46
N GLU A 507 -3.19 5.39 -11.48
CA GLU A 507 -4.37 5.76 -12.28
C GLU A 507 -4.87 4.62 -13.16
N GLY A 508 -3.95 3.82 -13.71
CA GLY A 508 -4.23 2.75 -14.65
C GLY A 508 -4.75 1.45 -14.02
N LYS A 509 -4.34 1.14 -12.78
CA LYS A 509 -4.57 -0.16 -12.13
C LYS A 509 -6.04 -0.61 -12.18
N LYS A 510 -6.98 0.29 -11.88
CA LYS A 510 -8.43 -0.02 -11.87
C LYS A 510 -9.01 -0.38 -13.25
N ASN A 511 -8.31 -0.02 -14.32
CA ASN A 511 -8.69 -0.29 -15.71
C ASN A 511 -7.82 -1.38 -16.35
N ASN A 512 -7.06 -2.15 -15.56
CA ASN A 512 -6.10 -3.15 -16.05
C ASN A 512 -5.08 -2.55 -17.05
N ILE A 513 -4.67 -1.31 -16.77
CA ILE A 513 -3.53 -0.65 -17.42
C ILE A 513 -2.37 -0.70 -16.44
N LEU A 514 -1.38 -1.53 -16.74
CA LEU A 514 -0.20 -1.71 -15.89
C LEU A 514 0.97 -0.95 -16.48
N VAL A 515 1.70 -0.22 -15.62
CA VAL A 515 2.81 0.64 -16.00
C VAL A 515 4.02 0.27 -15.16
N ASN A 516 5.11 -0.15 -15.77
CA ASN A 516 6.36 -0.45 -15.09
C ASN A 516 7.51 0.30 -15.76
N CYS A 517 8.64 0.43 -15.08
CA CYS A 517 9.80 1.14 -15.61
C CYS A 517 11.07 0.31 -15.47
N ILE A 518 11.93 0.37 -16.49
CA ILE A 518 13.23 -0.32 -16.50
C ILE A 518 14.38 0.67 -16.64
N ALA A 519 15.51 0.33 -16.03
CA ALA A 519 16.82 0.94 -16.18
C ALA A 519 17.74 -0.10 -16.83
N PRO A 520 17.79 -0.15 -18.17
CA PRO A 520 18.55 -1.18 -18.87
C PRO A 520 20.06 -0.87 -18.94
N ASN A 521 20.87 -1.92 -18.90
CA ASN A 521 22.26 -1.93 -19.32
C ASN A 521 22.40 -2.80 -20.58
N ALA A 522 22.91 -2.20 -21.66
CA ALA A 522 23.22 -2.88 -22.91
C ALA A 522 24.22 -2.08 -23.77
N GLY A 523 24.93 -2.80 -24.63
CA GLY A 523 25.69 -2.30 -25.76
C GLY A 523 24.77 -1.76 -26.85
N THR A 524 24.87 -0.47 -27.12
CA THR A 524 24.06 0.27 -28.09
C THR A 524 24.92 1.34 -28.75
N ALA A 525 24.39 2.02 -29.77
CA ALA A 525 25.07 3.18 -30.34
C ALA A 525 25.38 4.27 -29.29
N MET A 526 24.52 4.42 -28.28
CA MET A 526 24.72 5.38 -27.18
C MET A 526 25.84 4.98 -26.23
N THR A 527 26.04 3.68 -25.97
CA THR A 527 27.08 3.20 -25.04
C THR A 527 28.43 2.97 -25.72
N LYS A 528 28.48 2.87 -27.06
CA LYS A 528 29.72 2.82 -27.85
C LYS A 528 30.66 4.00 -27.62
N THR A 529 30.14 5.15 -27.20
CA THR A 529 30.96 6.34 -26.95
C THR A 529 31.66 6.32 -25.59
N ILE A 530 31.30 5.38 -24.71
CA ILE A 530 31.80 5.32 -23.32
C ILE A 530 32.31 3.93 -22.90
N LEU A 531 31.93 2.85 -23.59
CA LEU A 531 32.38 1.48 -23.30
C LEU A 531 33.38 0.98 -24.36
N PRO A 532 34.37 0.15 -23.98
CA PRO A 532 35.18 -0.62 -24.93
C PRO A 532 34.30 -1.46 -25.87
N LEU A 533 34.74 -1.62 -27.13
CA LEU A 533 33.96 -2.32 -28.17
C LEU A 533 33.58 -3.76 -27.76
N GLU A 534 34.51 -4.48 -27.12
CA GLU A 534 34.28 -5.84 -26.62
C GLU A 534 33.10 -5.91 -25.62
N LEU A 535 33.00 -4.94 -24.71
CA LEU A 535 31.89 -4.88 -23.75
C LEU A 535 30.57 -4.46 -24.41
N VAL A 536 30.63 -3.60 -25.43
CA VAL A 536 29.45 -3.26 -26.23
C VAL A 536 28.92 -4.50 -26.95
N GLU A 537 29.79 -5.35 -27.48
CA GLU A 537 29.40 -6.59 -28.16
C GLU A 537 28.90 -7.66 -27.18
N ALA A 538 29.47 -7.69 -25.97
CA ALA A 538 29.09 -8.62 -24.92
C ALA A 538 27.72 -8.30 -24.30
N PHE A 539 27.42 -7.03 -24.03
CA PHE A 539 26.16 -6.59 -23.41
C PHE A 539 25.00 -6.52 -24.41
N LYS A 540 24.59 -7.68 -24.92
CA LYS A 540 23.57 -7.75 -25.97
C LYS A 540 22.21 -7.20 -25.51
N PRO A 541 21.57 -6.30 -26.28
CA PRO A 541 20.20 -5.86 -26.04
C PRO A 541 19.18 -7.00 -25.91
N GLU A 542 19.45 -8.13 -26.57
CA GLU A 542 18.67 -9.36 -26.51
C GLU A 542 18.60 -9.97 -25.09
N TYR A 543 19.52 -9.63 -24.18
CA TYR A 543 19.46 -10.06 -22.78
C TYR A 543 18.46 -9.24 -21.95
N VAL A 544 17.98 -8.12 -22.47
CA VAL A 544 16.97 -7.25 -21.81
C VAL A 544 15.57 -7.50 -22.37
N ALA A 545 15.46 -7.78 -23.67
CA ALA A 545 14.18 -7.89 -24.37
C ALA A 545 13.17 -8.90 -23.74
N PRO A 546 13.59 -10.08 -23.25
CA PRO A 546 12.70 -11.02 -22.58
C PRO A 546 12.03 -10.45 -21.32
N PHE A 547 12.75 -9.62 -20.56
CA PHE A 547 12.21 -8.95 -19.37
C PHE A 547 11.16 -7.90 -19.74
N VAL A 548 11.39 -7.12 -20.79
CA VAL A 548 10.43 -6.14 -21.31
C VAL A 548 9.14 -6.81 -21.78
N ALA A 549 9.26 -7.94 -22.48
CA ALA A 549 8.12 -8.74 -22.89
C ALA A 549 7.38 -9.35 -21.68
N ALA A 550 8.09 -9.85 -20.65
CA ALA A 550 7.46 -10.36 -19.43
C ALA A 550 6.66 -9.26 -18.70
N LEU A 551 7.22 -8.05 -18.57
CA LEU A 551 6.53 -6.89 -17.99
C LEU A 551 5.29 -6.45 -18.77
N SER A 552 5.24 -6.80 -20.05
CA SER A 552 4.15 -6.45 -20.96
C SER A 552 3.08 -7.53 -21.06
N HIS A 553 3.24 -8.66 -20.39
CA HIS A 553 2.29 -9.77 -20.48
C HIS A 553 1.10 -9.60 -19.53
N ALA A 554 0.00 -10.31 -19.79
CA ALA A 554 -1.19 -10.26 -18.95
C ALA A 554 -0.94 -10.80 -17.53
N SER A 555 -0.01 -11.76 -17.40
CA SER A 555 0.33 -12.43 -16.14
C SER A 555 1.34 -11.70 -15.26
N VAL A 556 1.83 -10.53 -15.66
CA VAL A 556 2.79 -9.78 -14.82
C VAL A 556 2.13 -9.45 -13.47
N PRO A 557 2.76 -9.78 -12.33
CA PRO A 557 2.12 -9.64 -11.02
C PRO A 557 2.31 -8.23 -10.42
N CYS A 558 2.73 -7.23 -11.22
CA CYS A 558 3.08 -5.91 -10.71
C CYS A 558 2.68 -4.75 -11.61
N THR A 559 2.57 -3.58 -11.00
CA THR A 559 2.50 -2.27 -11.65
C THR A 559 3.15 -1.24 -10.72
N GLY A 560 3.72 -0.18 -11.28
CA GLY A 560 4.42 0.88 -10.56
C GLY A 560 5.83 0.52 -10.11
N TYR A 561 6.35 -0.64 -10.51
CA TYR A 561 7.67 -1.11 -10.10
C TYR A 561 8.76 -0.56 -11.03
N HIS A 562 9.92 -0.33 -10.44
CA HIS A 562 11.15 0.06 -11.11
C HIS A 562 12.14 -1.09 -11.05
N PHE A 563 12.85 -1.34 -12.15
CA PHE A 563 13.79 -2.44 -12.25
C PHE A 563 15.09 -1.98 -12.88
N GLU A 564 16.21 -2.57 -12.47
CA GLU A 564 17.43 -2.61 -13.26
C GLU A 564 17.54 -3.96 -13.96
N VAL A 565 18.07 -3.95 -15.18
CA VAL A 565 18.17 -5.16 -16.01
C VAL A 565 19.35 -5.07 -16.98
N GLY A 566 20.10 -6.15 -17.11
CA GLY A 566 21.23 -6.27 -18.04
C GLY A 566 22.05 -7.51 -17.75
N SER A 567 22.82 -8.00 -18.71
CA SER A 567 23.73 -9.16 -18.51
C SER A 567 23.04 -10.44 -18.00
N GLY A 568 21.76 -10.66 -18.32
CA GLY A 568 20.98 -11.78 -17.77
C GLY A 568 20.57 -11.62 -16.31
N TRP A 569 20.84 -10.47 -15.68
CA TRP A 569 20.40 -10.10 -14.34
C TRP A 569 19.24 -9.11 -14.37
N MET A 570 18.27 -9.27 -13.45
CA MET A 570 17.15 -8.35 -13.28
C MET A 570 16.71 -8.27 -11.83
N GLY A 571 16.54 -7.06 -11.32
CA GLY A 571 16.16 -6.81 -9.92
C GLY A 571 15.33 -5.56 -9.76
N ARG A 572 14.34 -5.63 -8.84
CA ARG A 572 13.54 -4.47 -8.45
C ARG A 572 14.38 -3.45 -7.68
N VAL A 573 14.10 -2.17 -7.90
CA VAL A 573 14.63 -1.04 -7.12
C VAL A 573 13.48 -0.41 -6.33
N ARG A 574 13.72 -0.05 -5.06
CA ARG A 574 12.76 0.67 -4.21
C ARG A 574 13.47 1.68 -3.30
N TRP A 575 12.69 2.54 -2.66
CA TRP A 575 13.20 3.42 -1.61
C TRP A 575 13.37 2.65 -0.30
N GLN A 576 14.49 2.89 0.37
CA GLN A 576 14.67 2.63 1.80
C GLN A 576 14.82 3.98 2.51
N ARG A 577 14.13 4.14 3.63
CA ARG A 577 14.15 5.33 4.49
C ARG A 577 14.70 4.94 5.86
N THR A 578 15.54 5.77 6.46
CA THR A 578 16.02 5.55 7.84
C THR A 578 14.85 5.52 8.84
N GLY A 579 15.08 5.01 10.05
CA GLY A 579 14.11 5.16 11.16
C GLY A 579 13.85 6.62 11.53
N GLY A 580 14.77 7.52 11.15
CA GLY A 580 14.68 8.96 11.36
C GLY A 580 14.77 9.38 12.82
N VAL A 581 14.58 10.68 13.06
CA VAL A 581 14.52 11.28 14.39
C VAL A 581 13.25 12.11 14.51
N ALA A 582 12.54 11.90 15.61
CA ALA A 582 11.28 12.57 15.92
C ALA A 582 11.54 13.58 17.06
N PHE A 583 11.55 14.87 16.71
CA PHE A 583 11.75 15.97 17.65
C PHE A 583 10.42 16.43 18.24
N PRO A 584 10.37 16.84 19.52
CA PRO A 584 9.13 17.28 20.12
C PRO A 584 8.57 18.57 19.49
N VAL A 585 7.25 18.61 19.27
CA VAL A 585 6.57 19.69 18.54
C VAL A 585 6.33 20.96 19.35
N ASP A 586 6.53 20.93 20.66
CA ASP A 586 6.38 22.04 21.61
C ASP A 586 7.72 22.70 22.00
N GLY A 587 8.85 22.05 21.74
CA GLY A 587 10.20 22.57 22.04
C GLY A 587 10.80 23.46 20.95
N GLY A 588 10.20 23.48 19.76
CA GLY A 588 10.82 24.02 18.55
C GLY A 588 11.93 23.12 18.02
N LEU A 589 12.37 23.36 16.77
CA LEU A 589 13.50 22.65 16.16
C LEU A 589 14.50 23.69 15.67
N THR A 590 15.78 23.51 16.00
CA THR A 590 16.86 24.38 15.54
C THR A 590 17.88 23.61 14.69
N PRO A 591 18.65 24.28 13.81
CA PRO A 591 19.69 23.63 13.01
C PRO A 591 20.76 22.95 13.88
N GLU A 592 21.04 23.47 15.07
CA GLU A 592 22.00 22.90 16.04
C GLU A 592 21.50 21.55 16.55
N MET A 593 20.21 21.45 16.90
CA MET A 593 19.60 20.17 17.29
C MET A 593 19.67 19.13 16.16
N VAL A 594 19.49 19.58 14.91
CA VAL A 594 19.65 18.72 13.72
C VAL A 594 21.10 18.26 13.58
N ALA A 595 22.07 19.16 13.78
CA ALA A 595 23.49 18.84 13.76
C ALA A 595 23.86 17.79 14.82
N GLU A 596 23.40 17.97 16.06
CA GLU A 596 23.62 17.03 17.18
C GLU A 596 22.98 15.66 16.94
N ALA A 597 21.88 15.60 16.20
CA ALA A 597 21.17 14.37 15.88
C ALA A 597 21.57 13.76 14.53
N TRP A 598 22.52 14.35 13.80
CA TRP A 598 22.74 14.07 12.38
C TRP A 598 23.03 12.60 12.07
N GLU A 599 23.90 11.96 12.86
CA GLU A 599 24.21 10.54 12.69
C GLU A 599 22.96 9.65 12.79
N ARG A 600 22.05 9.96 13.72
CA ARG A 600 20.79 9.22 13.89
C ARG A 600 19.78 9.48 12.78
N ILE A 601 19.78 10.69 12.20
CA ILE A 601 18.94 11.00 11.03
C ILE A 601 19.41 10.17 9.82
N CYS A 602 20.72 9.97 9.69
CA CYS A 602 21.36 9.37 8.51
C CYS A 602 21.61 7.86 8.60
N VAL A 603 21.44 7.22 9.77
CA VAL A 603 21.75 5.79 9.94
C VAL A 603 20.67 4.87 9.37
N PHE A 604 21.08 3.91 8.54
CA PHE A 604 20.23 2.83 8.03
C PHE A 604 20.46 1.57 8.88
N ASP A 605 19.62 1.39 9.90
CA ASP A 605 19.65 0.27 10.84
C ASP A 605 18.37 -0.60 10.70
N GLU A 606 18.10 -1.47 11.68
CA GLU A 606 16.91 -2.32 11.72
C GLU A 606 15.58 -1.56 11.76
N LYS A 607 15.59 -0.24 12.00
CA LYS A 607 14.39 0.62 12.00
C LYS A 607 14.08 1.20 10.64
N ALA A 608 14.89 0.91 9.61
CA ALA A 608 14.63 1.36 8.26
C ALA A 608 13.25 0.88 7.76
N THR A 609 12.60 1.72 6.95
CA THR A 609 11.28 1.47 6.36
C THR A 609 11.33 1.59 4.83
N TRP A 610 10.31 1.10 4.12
CA TRP A 610 10.27 1.07 2.65
C TRP A 610 8.96 1.64 2.11
N PRO A 611 8.70 2.95 2.32
CA PRO A 611 7.49 3.59 1.81
C PRO A 611 7.43 3.46 0.28
N ASP A 612 6.30 2.99 -0.22
CA ASP A 612 6.03 2.87 -1.66
C ASP A 612 4.82 3.73 -2.09
N ALA A 613 4.14 4.39 -1.14
CA ALA A 613 3.03 5.32 -1.39
C ALA A 613 3.15 6.62 -0.58
N PRO A 614 2.58 7.75 -1.06
CA PRO A 614 2.68 9.03 -0.35
C PRO A 614 2.18 8.99 1.09
N ASP A 615 1.08 8.29 1.35
CA ASP A 615 0.48 8.10 2.67
C ASP A 615 1.40 7.31 3.63
N GLU A 616 2.13 6.31 3.12
CA GLU A 616 3.18 5.61 3.90
C GLU A 616 4.38 6.51 4.21
N GLY A 617 4.76 7.37 3.25
CA GLY A 617 5.80 8.38 3.43
C GLY A 617 5.45 9.38 4.54
N VAL A 618 4.21 9.88 4.57
CA VAL A 618 3.80 10.87 5.58
C VAL A 618 3.53 10.30 6.96
N ARG A 619 3.42 8.97 7.12
CA ARG A 619 2.97 8.31 8.35
C ARG A 619 3.80 8.69 9.58
N ALA A 620 5.13 8.58 9.50
CA ALA A 620 6.02 8.90 10.61
C ALA A 620 5.96 10.40 11.00
N ILE A 621 5.66 11.26 10.03
CA ILE A 621 5.45 12.70 10.24
C ILE A 621 4.14 12.95 10.99
N LEU A 622 3.06 12.25 10.63
CA LEU A 622 1.77 12.34 11.34
C LEU A 622 1.87 11.78 12.77
N GLU A 623 2.59 10.67 12.96
CA GLU A 623 2.84 10.06 14.28
C GLU A 623 3.59 11.01 15.23
N ASN A 624 4.46 11.89 14.70
CA ASN A 624 5.20 12.86 15.52
C ASN A 624 4.38 14.10 15.94
N MET A 625 3.22 14.37 15.31
CA MET A 625 2.44 15.58 15.61
C MET A 625 1.95 15.65 17.07
N SER A 626 1.88 14.52 17.76
CA SER A 626 1.51 14.43 19.19
C SER A 626 2.70 14.35 20.14
N ASN A 627 3.95 14.46 19.66
CA ASN A 627 5.16 14.33 20.47
C ASN A 627 5.49 15.65 21.20
N THR A 628 5.10 15.80 22.48
CA THR A 628 5.43 16.99 23.30
C THR A 628 6.52 16.67 24.33
N GLY A 629 7.58 17.47 24.34
CA GLY A 629 8.82 17.32 25.12
C GLY A 629 8.60 17.81 26.53
N GLY A 630 8.06 16.94 27.38
CA GLY A 630 7.73 17.26 28.76
C GLY A 630 8.86 17.97 29.51
N LYS A 631 8.64 19.23 29.91
CA LYS A 631 9.37 19.84 31.02
C LYS A 631 8.79 19.33 32.33
N GLY A 632 9.40 18.27 32.86
CA GLY A 632 9.33 17.97 34.28
C GLY A 632 10.36 18.80 35.05
N GLY A 633 9.90 19.59 36.02
CA GLY A 633 10.69 20.00 37.20
C GLY A 633 11.17 21.45 37.27
N ALA A 634 10.34 22.36 37.80
CA ALA A 634 10.68 23.24 38.93
C ALA A 634 9.47 24.13 39.28
N SER A 635 9.17 24.18 40.58
CA SER A 635 8.06 24.85 41.25
C SER A 635 8.01 26.38 41.05
N GLY A 636 6.79 26.89 40.86
CA GLY A 636 6.44 28.30 41.05
C GLY A 636 4.93 28.45 41.20
N VAL A 637 4.46 28.54 42.44
CA VAL A 637 3.05 28.72 42.81
C VAL A 637 2.53 30.05 42.28
N GLY A 638 1.40 30.01 41.58
CA GLY A 638 0.57 31.17 41.25
C GLY A 638 -0.89 30.77 41.28
N ALA A 639 -1.59 31.12 42.36
CA ALA A 639 -2.97 30.77 42.62
C ALA A 639 -3.93 31.31 41.55
N SER A 640 -4.85 30.47 41.06
CA SER A 640 -6.21 30.90 40.72
C SER A 640 -7.17 29.75 40.97
N THR A 641 -8.31 30.12 41.53
CA THR A 641 -9.32 29.34 42.23
C THR A 641 -10.31 28.65 41.30
N GLY A 642 -10.72 27.42 41.63
CA GLY A 642 -12.12 26.98 41.51
C GLY A 642 -12.47 26.00 40.38
N GLY A 643 -12.74 24.74 40.76
CA GLY A 643 -14.00 24.07 40.41
C GLY A 643 -14.03 23.11 39.22
N ASP A 644 -13.72 23.55 38.00
CA ASP A 644 -14.27 22.89 36.79
C ASP A 644 -13.22 22.27 35.82
N ALA A 645 -11.94 22.22 36.20
CA ALA A 645 -10.84 21.82 35.30
C ALA A 645 -10.42 20.32 35.36
N GLN A 646 -11.17 19.45 36.04
CA GLN A 646 -10.60 18.21 36.57
C GLN A 646 -10.74 16.93 35.70
N ASP A 647 -11.34 16.99 34.50
CA ASP A 647 -11.59 15.76 33.71
C ASP A 647 -11.31 15.89 32.19
N GLU A 648 -10.25 16.60 31.82
CA GLU A 648 -9.85 16.77 30.41
C GLU A 648 -9.47 15.44 29.73
N VAL A 649 -8.95 14.45 30.48
CA VAL A 649 -8.64 13.12 29.93
C VAL A 649 -9.91 12.39 29.48
N THR A 650 -10.97 12.39 30.30
CA THR A 650 -12.23 11.75 29.91
C THR A 650 -12.92 12.52 28.79
N LYS A 651 -12.91 13.85 28.81
CA LYS A 651 -13.45 14.67 27.70
C LYS A 651 -12.73 14.36 26.39
N LYS A 652 -11.40 14.34 26.40
CA LYS A 652 -10.58 13.98 25.23
C LYS A 652 -10.90 12.58 24.73
N ALA A 653 -11.01 11.61 25.65
CA ALA A 653 -11.31 10.23 25.31
C ALA A 653 -12.68 10.07 24.62
N LEU A 654 -13.73 10.68 25.20
CA LEU A 654 -15.10 10.60 24.67
C LEU A 654 -15.27 11.35 23.34
N ALA A 655 -14.39 12.32 23.03
CA ALA A 655 -14.39 13.04 21.76
C ALA A 655 -13.70 12.28 20.62
N LEU A 656 -12.94 11.22 20.90
CA LEU A 656 -12.25 10.45 19.87
C LEU A 656 -13.23 9.69 18.98
N LYS A 657 -13.05 9.86 17.66
CA LYS A 657 -13.77 9.10 16.63
C LYS A 657 -12.77 8.13 15.99
N GLY A 658 -13.02 6.83 16.10
CA GLY A 658 -12.22 5.85 15.37
C GLY A 658 -12.74 5.67 13.95
N GLN A 659 -11.87 5.19 13.07
CA GLN A 659 -12.22 4.95 11.67
C GLN A 659 -13.06 3.67 11.54
N PRO A 660 -14.12 3.68 10.69
CA PRO A 660 -14.85 2.45 10.40
C PRO A 660 -13.94 1.39 9.76
N HIS A 661 -14.04 0.15 10.22
CA HIS A 661 -13.27 -0.98 9.68
C HIS A 661 -14.16 -1.91 8.87
N HIS A 662 -13.77 -2.17 7.62
CA HIS A 662 -14.44 -3.15 6.77
C HIS A 662 -13.89 -4.56 7.02
N TYR A 663 -14.76 -5.51 7.34
CA TYR A 663 -14.42 -6.90 7.61
C TYR A 663 -15.22 -7.84 6.72
N LYS A 664 -14.53 -8.51 5.79
CA LYS A 664 -15.14 -9.52 4.92
C LYS A 664 -14.95 -10.91 5.52
N PHE A 665 -16.03 -11.69 5.54
CA PHE A 665 -15.99 -13.06 6.02
C PHE A 665 -16.79 -14.00 5.11
N ASP A 666 -16.33 -15.24 5.09
CA ASP A 666 -16.93 -16.35 4.37
C ASP A 666 -16.84 -17.62 5.22
N GLU A 667 -17.23 -18.76 4.66
CA GLU A 667 -17.28 -20.01 5.40
C GLU A 667 -15.90 -20.46 5.88
N LYS A 668 -14.82 -20.14 5.14
CA LYS A 668 -13.45 -20.44 5.55
C LYS A 668 -13.08 -19.68 6.82
N THR A 669 -13.40 -18.38 6.87
CA THR A 669 -13.15 -17.55 8.06
C THR A 669 -13.91 -18.09 9.28
N LEU A 670 -15.16 -18.50 9.09
CA LEU A 670 -15.99 -19.06 10.16
C LEU A 670 -15.45 -20.39 10.69
N ILE A 671 -15.11 -21.31 9.78
CA ILE A 671 -14.55 -22.62 10.16
C ILE A 671 -13.22 -22.43 10.90
N LEU A 672 -12.36 -21.53 10.43
CA LEU A 672 -11.09 -21.21 11.11
C LEU A 672 -11.31 -20.71 12.53
N TYR A 673 -12.26 -19.79 12.73
CA TYR A 673 -12.64 -19.31 14.06
C TYR A 673 -13.17 -20.44 14.95
N ASN A 674 -14.09 -21.24 14.42
CA ASN A 674 -14.72 -22.34 15.15
C ASN A 674 -13.68 -23.38 15.60
N LEU A 675 -12.73 -23.75 14.74
CA LEU A 675 -11.59 -24.60 15.09
C LEU A 675 -10.69 -23.94 16.15
N GLY A 676 -10.48 -22.62 16.03
CA GLY A 676 -9.76 -21.80 17.00
C GLY A 676 -10.39 -21.79 18.40
N ILE A 677 -11.67 -22.13 18.54
CA ILE A 677 -12.38 -22.26 19.83
C ILE A 677 -12.82 -23.70 20.13
N GLY A 678 -12.11 -24.67 19.53
CA GLY A 678 -12.20 -26.10 19.85
C GLY A 678 -13.34 -26.85 19.17
N ALA A 679 -13.99 -26.29 18.13
CA ALA A 679 -14.89 -27.10 17.32
C ALA A 679 -14.12 -28.29 16.74
N LYS A 680 -14.70 -29.48 16.81
CA LYS A 680 -14.07 -30.73 16.38
C LYS A 680 -14.55 -31.06 14.97
N ARG A 681 -13.82 -31.94 14.28
CA ARG A 681 -14.24 -32.49 12.97
C ARG A 681 -15.63 -33.12 12.96
N THR A 682 -16.17 -33.47 14.12
CA THR A 682 -17.51 -34.05 14.30
C THR A 682 -18.61 -33.00 14.47
N ASP A 683 -18.25 -31.74 14.76
CA ASP A 683 -19.18 -30.63 14.90
C ASP A 683 -19.48 -30.01 13.53
N LEU A 684 -20.02 -30.82 12.61
CA LEU A 684 -20.13 -30.47 11.18
C LEU A 684 -20.88 -29.16 10.93
N LYS A 685 -21.86 -28.83 11.75
CA LYS A 685 -22.58 -27.54 11.71
C LYS A 685 -21.69 -26.30 11.89
N TRP A 686 -20.47 -26.46 12.36
CA TRP A 686 -19.47 -25.40 12.54
C TRP A 686 -18.19 -25.62 11.74
N THR A 687 -17.90 -26.85 11.33
CA THR A 687 -16.66 -27.19 10.63
C THR A 687 -16.84 -27.57 9.17
N PHE A 688 -18.08 -27.62 8.67
CA PHE A 688 -18.38 -28.02 7.30
C PHE A 688 -19.49 -27.15 6.70
N GLU A 689 -19.13 -26.34 5.71
CA GLU A 689 -19.99 -25.43 4.97
C GLU A 689 -21.03 -26.12 4.06
N GLY A 690 -20.94 -27.44 3.92
CA GLY A 690 -21.94 -28.29 3.27
C GLY A 690 -22.94 -28.90 4.24
N SER A 691 -22.83 -28.65 5.56
CA SER A 691 -23.83 -29.10 6.53
C SER A 691 -25.14 -28.33 6.35
N ASP A 692 -26.27 -29.02 6.47
CA ASP A 692 -27.61 -28.41 6.32
C ASP A 692 -27.92 -27.36 7.39
N ASP A 693 -27.21 -27.44 8.50
CA ASP A 693 -27.31 -26.60 9.68
C ASP A 693 -26.02 -25.78 9.89
N PHE A 694 -25.24 -25.53 8.83
CA PHE A 694 -24.04 -24.69 8.93
C PHE A 694 -24.40 -23.32 9.49
N GLU A 695 -23.88 -23.01 10.67
CA GLU A 695 -24.25 -21.84 11.45
C GLU A 695 -23.01 -21.12 12.01
N VAL A 696 -23.20 -19.86 12.39
CA VAL A 696 -22.16 -19.06 13.04
C VAL A 696 -22.35 -19.10 14.54
N LEU A 697 -21.29 -19.45 15.28
CA LEU A 697 -21.29 -19.33 16.73
C LEU A 697 -21.42 -17.85 17.14
N PRO A 698 -22.33 -17.48 18.06
CA PRO A 698 -22.55 -16.09 18.44
C PRO A 698 -21.29 -15.34 18.85
N THR A 699 -20.34 -16.01 19.51
CA THR A 699 -19.06 -15.43 19.95
C THR A 699 -18.18 -14.92 18.80
N PHE A 700 -18.43 -15.30 17.54
CA PHE A 700 -17.74 -14.73 16.38
C PHE A 700 -17.90 -13.20 16.29
N GLY A 701 -18.95 -12.62 16.90
CA GLY A 701 -19.17 -11.18 16.93
C GLY A 701 -18.04 -10.35 17.55
N VAL A 702 -17.09 -10.97 18.26
CA VAL A 702 -15.88 -10.29 18.78
C VAL A 702 -14.76 -10.17 17.74
N ILE A 703 -14.85 -10.86 16.60
CA ILE A 703 -13.78 -10.89 15.60
C ILE A 703 -13.72 -9.62 14.74
N PRO A 704 -14.85 -9.08 14.21
CA PRO A 704 -14.82 -7.90 13.34
C PRO A 704 -14.23 -6.62 13.99
N GLN A 705 -14.04 -6.60 15.32
CA GLN A 705 -13.52 -5.43 16.04
C GLN A 705 -11.99 -5.29 15.99
N PHE A 706 -11.23 -6.35 15.68
CA PHE A 706 -9.75 -6.31 15.77
C PHE A 706 -9.07 -5.33 14.80
N GLY A 707 -9.77 -4.90 13.74
CA GLY A 707 -9.31 -3.83 12.85
C GLY A 707 -9.92 -2.45 13.12
N ALA A 708 -10.81 -2.33 14.10
CA ALA A 708 -11.59 -1.12 14.41
C ALA A 708 -11.10 -0.42 15.68
N GLY A 709 -9.79 -0.36 15.94
CA GLY A 709 -9.26 0.06 17.24
C GLY A 709 -9.24 1.57 17.50
N LEU A 710 -9.53 1.98 18.74
CA LEU A 710 -9.12 3.25 19.34
C LEU A 710 -8.03 2.95 20.38
N SER A 711 -6.89 3.64 20.36
CA SER A 711 -5.78 3.35 21.25
C SER A 711 -5.93 4.11 22.57
N PRO A 712 -5.88 3.44 23.73
CA PRO A 712 -5.86 4.15 25.01
C PRO A 712 -4.68 5.13 25.15
N GLY A 713 -3.59 4.92 24.40
CA GLY A 713 -2.45 5.85 24.35
C GLY A 713 -2.78 7.23 23.77
N ASP A 714 -3.88 7.37 23.05
CA ASP A 714 -4.27 8.64 22.43
C ASP A 714 -4.77 9.67 23.48
N PHE A 715 -5.22 9.19 24.65
CA PHE A 715 -5.83 10.03 25.68
C PHE A 715 -5.40 9.73 27.11
N LEU A 716 -4.96 8.51 27.45
CA LEU A 716 -4.50 8.20 28.79
C LEU A 716 -3.05 8.65 29.01
N PRO A 717 -2.77 9.42 30.08
CA PRO A 717 -1.40 9.75 30.46
C PRO A 717 -0.66 8.50 30.95
N LYS A 718 0.65 8.40 30.66
CA LYS A 718 1.51 7.29 31.08
C LYS A 718 0.99 5.92 30.62
N PHE A 719 0.36 5.85 29.45
CA PHE A 719 -0.05 4.59 28.85
C PHE A 719 1.16 3.73 28.49
N ASP A 720 1.20 2.51 29.00
CA ASP A 720 2.13 1.47 28.58
C ASP A 720 1.32 0.26 28.10
N PRO A 721 1.40 -0.12 26.81
CA PRO A 721 0.63 -1.23 26.27
C PRO A 721 0.96 -2.57 26.94
N ARG A 722 2.14 -2.72 27.55
CA ARG A 722 2.52 -3.93 28.32
C ARG A 722 1.75 -4.06 29.63
N MET A 723 1.21 -2.94 30.11
CA MET A 723 0.46 -2.85 31.36
C MET A 723 -1.06 -2.94 31.16
N LEU A 724 -1.51 -3.04 29.90
CA LEU A 724 -2.89 -3.22 29.51
C LEU A 724 -3.30 -4.69 29.68
N LEU A 725 -4.38 -4.91 30.42
CA LEU A 725 -5.05 -6.19 30.55
C LEU A 725 -6.46 -6.07 29.97
N HIS A 726 -6.85 -7.00 29.10
CA HIS A 726 -8.25 -7.12 28.70
C HIS A 726 -9.03 -7.71 29.88
N GLY A 727 -9.84 -6.89 30.54
CA GLY A 727 -10.47 -7.23 31.82
C GLY A 727 -11.86 -7.82 31.67
N GLU A 728 -12.71 -7.21 30.84
CA GLU A 728 -14.10 -7.64 30.64
C GLU A 728 -14.51 -7.54 29.17
N GLN A 729 -15.41 -8.42 28.75
CA GLN A 729 -16.01 -8.39 27.41
C GLN A 729 -17.52 -8.56 27.53
N PHE A 730 -18.26 -7.72 26.81
CA PHE A 730 -19.67 -7.88 26.53
C PHE A 730 -19.88 -7.92 25.01
N LEU A 731 -20.71 -8.85 24.55
CA LEU A 731 -21.15 -8.97 23.16
C LEU A 731 -22.66 -9.15 23.16
N GLU A 732 -23.36 -8.41 22.31
CA GLU A 732 -24.77 -8.54 22.03
C GLU A 732 -25.00 -8.79 20.53
N ILE A 733 -25.87 -9.75 20.24
CA ILE A 733 -26.23 -10.21 18.91
C ILE A 733 -27.56 -9.56 18.54
N LYS A 734 -27.51 -8.59 17.64
CA LYS A 734 -28.70 -7.83 17.21
C LYS A 734 -29.44 -8.52 16.06
N LYS A 735 -28.74 -9.34 15.28
CA LYS A 735 -29.30 -10.11 14.17
C LYS A 735 -28.99 -11.59 14.35
N PHE A 736 -30.03 -12.41 14.49
CA PHE A 736 -29.94 -13.87 14.56
C PHE A 736 -30.98 -14.52 13.62
N PRO A 737 -30.62 -15.56 12.84
CA PRO A 737 -29.28 -16.14 12.70
C PRO A 737 -28.28 -15.15 12.08
N ILE A 738 -27.02 -15.28 12.49
CA ILE A 738 -25.92 -14.47 11.93
C ILE A 738 -25.65 -14.99 10.50
N PRO A 739 -25.49 -14.10 9.50
CA PRO A 739 -25.15 -14.53 8.14
C PRO A 739 -23.87 -15.36 8.10
N THR A 740 -23.81 -16.39 7.25
CA THR A 740 -22.64 -17.29 7.10
C THR A 740 -21.57 -16.76 6.13
N SER A 741 -21.83 -15.63 5.48
CA SER A 741 -20.85 -14.85 4.71
C SER A 741 -21.36 -13.43 4.55
N GLY A 742 -20.44 -12.49 4.34
CA GLY A 742 -20.81 -11.09 4.14
C GLY A 742 -19.65 -10.14 4.25
N GLU A 743 -19.97 -8.86 4.14
CA GLU A 743 -19.06 -7.77 4.43
C GLU A 743 -19.69 -6.92 5.54
N LEU A 744 -18.93 -6.67 6.60
CA LEU A 744 -19.33 -5.92 7.77
C LEU A 744 -18.55 -4.62 7.86
N VAL A 745 -19.14 -3.59 8.45
CA VAL A 745 -18.45 -2.34 8.84
C VAL A 745 -18.55 -2.18 10.34
N THR A 746 -17.42 -2.03 11.03
CA THR A 746 -17.36 -1.88 12.49
C THR A 746 -16.91 -0.47 12.85
N GLU A 747 -17.73 0.22 13.64
CA GLU A 747 -17.52 1.59 14.09
C GLU A 747 -17.20 1.63 15.59
N PRO A 748 -15.99 2.07 16.00
CA PRO A 748 -15.60 2.15 17.41
C PRO A 748 -15.86 3.53 18.04
N ARG A 749 -16.10 3.54 19.36
CA ARG A 749 -16.17 4.75 20.19
C ARG A 749 -15.71 4.44 21.62
N ILE A 750 -15.10 5.42 22.29
CA ILE A 750 -14.87 5.32 23.75
C ILE A 750 -16.21 5.56 24.44
N LEU A 751 -16.64 4.59 25.25
CA LEU A 751 -17.87 4.69 26.02
C LEU A 751 -17.63 5.25 27.42
N GLU A 752 -16.51 4.89 28.04
CA GLU A 752 -16.18 5.32 29.40
C GLU A 752 -14.67 5.26 29.68
N VAL A 753 -14.19 6.20 30.48
CA VAL A 753 -12.86 6.17 31.11
C VAL A 753 -13.02 6.38 32.61
N VAL A 754 -12.35 5.55 33.41
CA VAL A 754 -12.42 5.59 34.89
C VAL A 754 -11.01 5.66 35.46
N ASP A 755 -10.77 6.62 36.34
CA ASP A 755 -9.52 6.76 37.09
C ASP A 755 -9.55 5.86 38.34
N LYS A 756 -8.70 4.84 38.38
CA LYS A 756 -8.52 3.95 39.54
C LYS A 756 -7.31 4.33 40.39
N GLY A 757 -6.88 5.58 40.34
CA GLY A 757 -5.75 6.13 41.11
C GLY A 757 -4.41 5.69 40.55
N LYS A 758 -4.04 4.41 40.69
CA LYS A 758 -2.80 3.85 40.10
C LYS A 758 -3.01 3.17 38.75
N ALA A 759 -4.24 3.16 38.24
CA ALA A 759 -4.62 2.52 36.98
C ALA A 759 -5.78 3.27 36.32
N ALA A 760 -6.01 3.01 35.04
CA ALA A 760 -7.21 3.46 34.34
C ALA A 760 -8.05 2.25 33.91
N THR A 761 -9.35 2.45 33.80
CA THR A 761 -10.24 1.52 33.07
C THR A 761 -10.78 2.24 31.85
N VAL A 762 -10.67 1.62 30.68
CA VAL A 762 -11.20 2.16 29.42
C VAL A 762 -12.19 1.17 28.84
N VAL A 763 -13.38 1.67 28.51
CA VAL A 763 -14.44 0.91 27.87
C VAL A 763 -14.58 1.39 26.44
N VAL A 764 -14.26 0.52 25.48
CA VAL A 764 -14.46 0.76 24.06
C VAL A 764 -15.74 0.04 23.64
N ALA A 765 -16.67 0.76 23.03
CA ALA A 765 -17.84 0.18 22.40
C ALA A 765 -17.64 0.12 20.87
N THR A 766 -18.06 -0.98 20.26
CA THR A 766 -18.11 -1.08 18.79
C THR A 766 -19.50 -1.50 18.32
N THR A 767 -19.93 -0.89 17.21
CA THR A 767 -21.17 -1.24 16.52
C THR A 767 -20.80 -1.80 15.15
N THR A 768 -21.15 -3.07 14.89
CA THR A 768 -20.87 -3.75 13.63
C THR A 768 -22.15 -3.87 12.81
N LYS A 769 -22.12 -3.37 11.57
CA LYS A 769 -23.25 -3.34 10.64
C LYS A 769 -22.95 -4.19 9.41
N ASP A 770 -23.97 -4.73 8.77
CA ASP A 770 -23.85 -5.27 7.41
C ASP A 770 -23.56 -4.11 6.43
N ALA A 771 -22.48 -4.23 5.65
CA ALA A 771 -21.98 -3.14 4.82
C ALA A 771 -22.93 -2.72 3.69
N LYS A 772 -23.84 -3.61 3.27
CA LYS A 772 -24.78 -3.35 2.17
C LYS A 772 -26.10 -2.77 2.66
N THR A 773 -26.62 -3.31 3.75
CA THR A 773 -27.95 -2.97 4.28
C THR A 773 -27.90 -1.92 5.38
N GLY A 774 -26.75 -1.74 6.03
CA GLY A 774 -26.60 -0.88 7.21
C GLY A 774 -27.21 -1.46 8.49
N GLU A 775 -27.77 -2.67 8.45
CA GLU A 775 -28.39 -3.32 9.61
C GLU A 775 -27.34 -3.68 10.67
N VAL A 776 -27.60 -3.37 11.94
CA VAL A 776 -26.69 -3.69 13.05
C VAL A 776 -26.72 -5.21 13.30
N VAL A 777 -25.54 -5.84 13.28
CA VAL A 777 -25.37 -7.27 13.52
C VAL A 777 -24.86 -7.53 14.93
N PHE A 778 -23.86 -6.76 15.39
CA PHE A 778 -23.24 -6.91 16.71
C PHE A 778 -23.07 -5.58 17.42
N GLU A 779 -23.19 -5.61 18.74
CA GLU A 779 -22.67 -4.56 19.62
C GLU A 779 -21.68 -5.17 20.62
N ASN A 780 -20.48 -4.59 20.72
CA ASN A 780 -19.48 -5.02 21.69
C ASN A 780 -19.18 -3.92 22.69
N GLN A 781 -18.80 -4.30 23.91
CA GLN A 781 -18.10 -3.45 24.86
C GLN A 781 -16.88 -4.21 25.40
N SER A 782 -15.69 -3.70 25.13
CA SER A 782 -14.43 -4.22 25.65
C SER A 782 -13.93 -3.30 26.75
N THR A 783 -13.69 -3.87 27.94
CA THR A 783 -13.10 -3.15 29.06
C THR A 783 -11.65 -3.55 29.22
N THR A 784 -10.76 -2.56 29.19
CA THR A 784 -9.33 -2.73 29.43
C THR A 784 -8.94 -2.08 30.74
N PHE A 785 -8.11 -2.76 31.52
CA PHE A 785 -7.55 -2.27 32.77
C PHE A 785 -6.06 -1.99 32.55
N ILE A 786 -5.66 -0.74 32.71
CA ILE A 786 -4.35 -0.24 32.30
C ILE A 786 -3.64 0.26 33.54
N ARG A 787 -2.69 -0.55 34.02
CA ARG A 787 -1.92 -0.25 35.23
C ARG A 787 -0.92 0.87 34.95
N GLY A 788 -0.68 1.74 35.92
CA GLY A 788 0.27 2.87 35.82
C GLY A 788 -0.30 4.13 35.17
N SER A 789 -1.48 4.06 34.54
CA SER A 789 -2.09 5.15 33.77
C SER A 789 -3.25 5.86 34.50
N GLY A 790 -3.29 5.78 35.83
CA GLY A 790 -4.28 6.48 36.68
C GLY A 790 -3.74 7.80 37.25
N GLY A 791 -4.55 8.47 38.07
CA GLY A 791 -4.19 9.68 38.80
C GLY A 791 -4.36 10.95 37.99
N PHE A 792 -5.26 10.92 37.01
CA PHE A 792 -5.59 12.02 36.12
C PHE A 792 -6.84 12.83 36.54
N GLY A 793 -7.47 12.47 37.66
CA GLY A 793 -8.53 13.26 38.28
C GLY A 793 -9.95 13.00 37.75
N GLY A 794 -10.14 11.97 36.92
CA GLY A 794 -11.43 11.57 36.38
C GLY A 794 -12.31 10.78 37.36
N LYS A 795 -13.48 10.30 36.90
CA LYS A 795 -14.42 9.51 37.71
C LYS A 795 -13.74 8.27 38.32
N SER A 796 -13.97 8.00 39.61
CA SER A 796 -13.37 6.86 40.32
C SER A 796 -14.15 5.54 40.22
N LYS A 797 -15.41 5.62 39.80
CA LYS A 797 -16.32 4.48 39.60
C LYS A 797 -16.87 4.52 38.17
N GLY A 798 -16.96 3.34 37.56
CA GLY A 798 -17.62 3.18 36.28
C GLY A 798 -19.14 3.18 36.41
N ALA A 799 -19.83 3.55 35.34
CA ALA A 799 -21.27 3.58 35.22
C ALA A 799 -21.85 2.17 35.16
N ASN A 800 -23.04 1.99 35.73
CA ASN A 800 -23.82 0.79 35.53
C ASN A 800 -24.40 0.80 34.11
N ARG A 801 -23.97 -0.15 33.27
CA ARG A 801 -24.41 -0.34 31.87
C ARG A 801 -25.30 -1.58 31.71
N GLY A 802 -26.03 -1.94 32.77
CA GLY A 802 -26.93 -3.09 32.77
C GLY A 802 -26.19 -4.41 32.64
N ALA A 803 -26.58 -5.23 31.68
CA ALA A 803 -26.02 -6.58 31.48
C ALA A 803 -24.50 -6.56 31.29
N ALA A 804 -23.94 -5.53 30.64
CA ALA A 804 -22.51 -5.39 30.37
C ALA A 804 -21.65 -5.24 31.65
N THR A 805 -22.22 -4.75 32.75
CA THR A 805 -21.52 -4.53 34.04
C THR A 805 -22.09 -5.37 35.19
N ALA A 806 -23.01 -6.30 34.91
CA ALA A 806 -23.65 -7.10 35.95
C ALA A 806 -22.64 -8.03 36.64
N GLU A 807 -22.70 -8.13 37.98
CA GLU A 807 -21.79 -8.98 38.76
C GLU A 807 -21.99 -10.47 38.50
N ASN A 808 -23.21 -10.90 38.15
CA ASN A 808 -23.57 -12.29 37.81
C ASN A 808 -22.92 -13.33 38.76
N LYS A 809 -23.14 -13.16 40.07
CA LYS A 809 -22.62 -14.10 41.08
C LYS A 809 -23.28 -15.47 40.89
N PRO A 810 -22.52 -16.57 40.82
CA PRO A 810 -23.09 -17.92 40.81
C PRO A 810 -23.95 -18.15 42.05
N PRO A 811 -25.09 -18.83 41.94
CA PRO A 811 -25.91 -19.16 43.10
C PRO A 811 -25.19 -20.18 44.00
N GLY A 812 -25.50 -20.18 45.30
CA GLY A 812 -24.92 -21.09 46.29
C GLY A 812 -25.38 -22.55 46.20
N ARG A 813 -25.60 -23.06 44.98
CA ARG A 813 -26.06 -24.42 44.65
C ARG A 813 -25.17 -25.05 43.58
N ALA A 814 -25.29 -26.36 43.37
CA ALA A 814 -24.55 -27.06 42.30
C ALA A 814 -24.92 -26.51 40.89
N PRO A 815 -23.98 -26.52 39.92
CA PRO A 815 -24.26 -26.16 38.54
C PRO A 815 -25.29 -27.08 37.89
N ASP A 816 -26.16 -26.52 37.05
CA ASP A 816 -27.14 -27.27 36.25
C ASP A 816 -26.47 -28.03 35.10
N ALA A 817 -25.36 -27.50 34.58
CA ALA A 817 -24.53 -28.18 33.59
C ALA A 817 -23.04 -27.88 33.82
N VAL A 818 -22.22 -28.88 33.54
CA VAL A 818 -20.76 -28.77 33.52
C VAL A 818 -20.26 -29.35 32.19
N VAL A 819 -19.36 -28.64 31.53
CA VAL A 819 -18.67 -29.12 30.32
C VAL A 819 -17.17 -28.92 30.52
N GLU A 820 -16.42 -29.99 30.33
CA GLU A 820 -14.96 -29.97 30.34
C GLU A 820 -14.42 -30.20 28.93
N GLU A 821 -13.52 -29.33 28.49
CA GLU A 821 -12.88 -29.44 27.18
C GLU A 821 -11.40 -29.08 27.27
N LYS A 822 -10.56 -30.02 26.85
CA LYS A 822 -9.11 -29.83 26.78
C LYS A 822 -8.73 -29.03 25.55
N THR A 823 -7.99 -27.95 25.74
CA THR A 823 -7.45 -27.15 24.64
C THR A 823 -6.29 -27.86 23.97
N SER A 824 -6.03 -27.56 22.69
CA SER A 824 -4.80 -28.02 22.02
C SER A 824 -3.57 -27.28 22.57
N PRO A 825 -2.38 -27.90 22.62
CA PRO A 825 -1.12 -27.15 22.80
C PRO A 825 -0.93 -26.04 21.75
N ASP A 826 -1.48 -26.21 20.55
CA ASP A 826 -1.41 -25.23 19.46
C ASP A 826 -2.61 -24.27 19.43
N GLN A 827 -3.48 -24.28 20.44
CA GLN A 827 -4.77 -23.57 20.38
C GLN A 827 -4.60 -22.07 20.15
N ALA A 828 -3.60 -21.46 20.78
CA ALA A 828 -3.30 -20.03 20.59
C ALA A 828 -2.79 -19.74 19.17
N ALA A 829 -2.00 -20.64 18.59
CA ALA A 829 -1.46 -20.51 17.24
C ALA A 829 -2.56 -20.60 16.16
N VAL A 830 -3.62 -21.37 16.41
CA VAL A 830 -4.79 -21.44 15.53
C VAL A 830 -5.71 -20.23 15.74
N TYR A 831 -6.07 -19.92 16.99
CA TYR A 831 -7.02 -18.85 17.29
C TYR A 831 -6.56 -17.48 16.78
N ARG A 832 -5.27 -17.15 16.92
CA ARG A 832 -4.71 -15.86 16.45
C ARG A 832 -4.95 -15.58 14.97
N LEU A 833 -5.08 -16.61 14.14
CA LEU A 833 -5.38 -16.47 12.71
C LEU A 833 -6.78 -15.88 12.45
N SER A 834 -7.64 -15.80 13.47
CA SER A 834 -8.94 -15.16 13.40
C SER A 834 -8.87 -13.63 13.54
N GLY A 835 -7.76 -13.05 14.01
CA GLY A 835 -7.56 -11.60 14.00
C GLY A 835 -6.70 -11.01 15.12
N ASP A 836 -6.47 -11.73 16.23
CA ASP A 836 -5.64 -11.25 17.34
C ASP A 836 -4.19 -11.77 17.21
N PHE A 837 -3.29 -10.94 16.69
CA PHE A 837 -1.92 -11.34 16.41
C PHE A 837 -0.92 -11.01 17.54
N ASN A 838 -1.38 -10.63 18.73
CA ASN A 838 -0.52 -10.22 19.84
C ASN A 838 0.56 -11.28 20.17
N PRO A 839 1.87 -10.92 20.15
CA PRO A 839 2.96 -11.85 20.40
C PRO A 839 2.90 -12.57 21.76
N LEU A 840 2.23 -11.97 22.75
CA LEU A 840 1.98 -12.56 24.08
C LEU A 840 1.45 -14.01 24.05
N HIS A 841 0.76 -14.36 22.97
CA HIS A 841 0.07 -15.65 22.83
C HIS A 841 0.88 -16.69 22.04
N ILE A 842 2.09 -16.37 21.57
CA ILE A 842 2.89 -17.32 20.78
C ILE A 842 4.40 -17.23 21.02
N ASP A 843 4.92 -16.05 21.39
CA ASP A 843 6.36 -15.83 21.59
C ASP A 843 6.71 -15.89 23.09
N PRO A 844 7.50 -16.89 23.53
CA PRO A 844 7.92 -17.01 24.93
C PRO A 844 8.70 -15.80 25.45
N SER A 845 9.53 -15.17 24.59
CA SER A 845 10.33 -14.01 24.99
C SER A 845 9.43 -12.83 25.32
N PHE A 846 8.40 -12.60 24.50
CA PHE A 846 7.43 -11.54 24.72
C PHE A 846 6.49 -11.84 25.90
N ALA A 847 6.07 -13.10 26.06
CA ALA A 847 5.25 -13.53 27.18
C ALA A 847 5.95 -13.30 28.54
N SER A 848 7.25 -13.55 28.59
CA SER A 848 8.07 -13.32 29.78
C SER A 848 8.12 -11.84 30.19
N VAL A 849 8.16 -10.91 29.23
CA VAL A 849 8.10 -9.46 29.48
C VAL A 849 6.75 -9.05 30.07
N GLY A 850 5.67 -9.74 29.70
CA GLY A 850 4.33 -9.58 30.28
C GLY A 850 4.16 -10.17 31.69
N GLY A 851 5.19 -10.83 32.23
CA GLY A 851 5.16 -11.50 33.52
C GLY A 851 4.58 -12.92 33.48
N PHE A 852 4.46 -13.53 32.30
CA PHE A 852 3.98 -14.91 32.15
C PHE A 852 5.14 -15.86 31.90
N LYS A 853 5.08 -17.04 32.54
CA LYS A 853 6.12 -18.07 32.40
C LYS A 853 6.22 -18.63 30.97
N ASP A 854 5.09 -18.72 30.29
CA ASP A 854 4.93 -19.26 28.94
C ASP A 854 3.84 -18.47 28.19
N PRO A 855 3.75 -18.54 26.85
CA PRO A 855 2.65 -17.94 26.11
C PRO A 855 1.28 -18.42 26.59
N ILE A 856 0.38 -17.47 26.87
CA ILE A 856 -0.97 -17.76 27.37
C ILE A 856 -1.99 -17.82 26.23
N LEU A 857 -3.09 -18.53 26.44
CA LEU A 857 -4.23 -18.52 25.53
C LEU A 857 -4.97 -17.17 25.61
N HIS A 858 -5.47 -16.69 24.47
CA HIS A 858 -6.26 -15.46 24.39
C HIS A 858 -7.50 -15.52 25.29
N GLY A 859 -7.80 -14.43 26.01
CA GLY A 859 -9.05 -14.27 26.76
C GLY A 859 -10.28 -14.61 25.91
N LEU A 860 -10.33 -14.00 24.73
CA LEU A 860 -11.42 -14.18 23.78
C LEU A 860 -11.50 -15.60 23.18
N CYS A 861 -10.41 -16.38 23.24
CA CYS A 861 -10.44 -17.79 22.84
C CYS A 861 -11.22 -18.62 23.87
N PHE A 862 -10.85 -18.59 25.16
CA PHE A 862 -11.58 -19.37 26.18
C PHE A 862 -12.96 -18.78 26.53
N PHE A 863 -13.22 -17.51 26.19
CA PHE A 863 -14.57 -16.95 26.04
C PHE A 863 -15.37 -17.69 24.96
N GLY A 864 -14.79 -17.91 23.77
CA GLY A 864 -15.39 -18.68 22.69
C GLY A 864 -15.70 -20.13 23.08
N PHE A 865 -14.78 -20.81 23.77
CA PHE A 865 -15.04 -22.16 24.32
C PHE A 865 -16.26 -22.15 25.26
N SER A 866 -16.29 -21.21 26.21
CA SER A 866 -17.40 -21.11 27.17
C SER A 866 -18.73 -20.81 26.48
N GLY A 867 -18.74 -19.88 25.51
CA GLY A 867 -19.91 -19.56 24.70
C GLY A 867 -20.38 -20.73 23.85
N LYS A 868 -19.47 -21.55 23.32
CA LYS A 868 -19.77 -22.80 22.61
C LYS A 868 -20.41 -23.82 23.54
N HIS A 869 -19.85 -24.06 24.73
CA HIS A 869 -20.41 -24.98 25.72
C HIS A 869 -21.84 -24.61 26.10
N ILE A 870 -22.09 -23.31 26.33
CA ILE A 870 -23.42 -22.78 26.63
C ILE A 870 -24.37 -22.97 25.45
N TYR A 871 -23.93 -22.65 24.23
CA TYR A 871 -24.74 -22.86 23.02
C TYR A 871 -25.14 -24.33 22.85
N GLN A 872 -24.21 -25.26 23.08
CA GLN A 872 -24.48 -26.70 22.99
C GLN A 872 -25.49 -27.17 24.06
N LYS A 873 -25.48 -26.58 25.26
CA LYS A 873 -26.33 -27.00 26.37
C LYS A 873 -27.69 -26.32 26.41
N PHE A 874 -27.75 -25.04 26.07
CA PHE A 874 -28.93 -24.20 26.28
C PHE A 874 -29.47 -23.54 25.00
N GLY A 875 -28.76 -23.67 23.87
CA GLY A 875 -29.19 -23.10 22.59
C GLY A 875 -28.74 -21.65 22.38
N PRO A 876 -29.35 -20.93 21.42
CA PRO A 876 -28.90 -19.60 21.01
C PRO A 876 -29.15 -18.55 22.10
N TYR A 877 -28.21 -17.63 22.23
CA TYR A 877 -28.25 -16.53 23.19
C TYR A 877 -28.07 -15.17 22.51
N LYS A 878 -28.74 -14.16 23.06
CA LYS A 878 -28.74 -12.79 22.55
C LYS A 878 -27.55 -11.97 23.02
N ASN A 879 -26.93 -12.33 24.14
CA ASN A 879 -25.74 -11.66 24.63
C ASN A 879 -24.87 -12.59 25.49
N ILE A 880 -23.63 -12.18 25.68
CA ILE A 880 -22.67 -12.83 26.58
C ILE A 880 -21.81 -11.75 27.25
N LYS A 881 -21.68 -11.86 28.57
CA LYS A 881 -20.83 -10.99 29.40
C LYS A 881 -19.84 -11.83 30.18
N VAL A 882 -18.57 -11.42 30.23
CA VAL A 882 -17.53 -12.08 31.04
C VAL A 882 -16.59 -11.09 31.70
N ARG A 883 -15.98 -11.51 32.81
CA ARG A 883 -14.73 -10.95 33.35
C ARG A 883 -13.63 -12.00 33.26
N PHE A 884 -12.49 -11.63 32.67
CA PHE A 884 -11.29 -12.44 32.64
C PHE A 884 -10.60 -12.38 34.01
N ALA A 885 -10.68 -13.48 34.75
CA ALA A 885 -10.25 -13.56 36.15
C ALA A 885 -8.88 -14.23 36.33
N GLY A 886 -8.37 -14.87 35.28
CA GLY A 886 -7.11 -15.62 35.32
C GLY A 886 -6.63 -15.99 33.91
N VAL A 887 -5.46 -16.62 33.87
CA VAL A 887 -4.83 -17.08 32.63
C VAL A 887 -5.10 -18.55 32.35
N VAL A 888 -4.99 -18.93 31.09
CA VAL A 888 -5.07 -20.31 30.59
C VAL A 888 -3.84 -20.55 29.73
N TYR A 889 -3.17 -21.68 29.88
CA TYR A 889 -2.09 -22.11 29.00
C TYR A 889 -2.63 -23.08 27.94
N PRO A 890 -2.18 -22.97 26.67
CA PRO A 890 -2.56 -23.94 25.65
C PRO A 890 -2.22 -25.38 26.08
N GLY A 891 -3.17 -26.30 25.93
CA GLY A 891 -3.07 -27.68 26.42
C GLY A 891 -3.80 -27.95 27.74
N GLU A 892 -4.19 -26.91 28.49
CA GLU A 892 -4.98 -27.04 29.72
C GLU A 892 -6.46 -27.32 29.44
N THR A 893 -7.15 -27.84 30.46
CA THR A 893 -8.56 -28.22 30.42
C THR A 893 -9.46 -27.14 31.00
N LEU A 894 -10.40 -26.67 30.19
CA LEU A 894 -11.40 -25.69 30.58
C LEU A 894 -12.64 -26.41 31.10
N ARG A 895 -13.08 -26.09 32.31
CA ARG A 895 -14.34 -26.53 32.91
C ARG A 895 -15.31 -25.37 33.01
N THR A 896 -16.36 -25.36 32.19
CA THR A 896 -17.44 -24.36 32.25
C THR A 896 -18.58 -24.89 33.10
N GLU A 897 -18.83 -24.23 34.23
CA GLU A 897 -19.93 -24.52 35.16
C GLU A 897 -21.05 -23.51 34.92
N MET A 898 -22.29 -23.98 34.74
CA MET A 898 -23.41 -23.19 34.25
C MET A 898 -24.64 -23.38 35.15
N TRP A 899 -25.30 -22.27 35.49
CA TRP A 899 -26.52 -22.21 36.30
C TRP A 899 -27.59 -21.44 35.53
N LYS A 900 -28.71 -22.09 35.23
CA LYS A 900 -29.84 -21.49 34.52
C LYS A 900 -30.84 -20.90 35.52
N GLU A 901 -31.06 -19.59 35.41
CA GLU A 901 -32.02 -18.80 36.20
C GLU A 901 -32.99 -18.14 35.21
N GLY A 902 -34.12 -18.79 34.94
CA GLY A 902 -35.07 -18.35 33.91
C GLY A 902 -34.49 -18.38 32.49
N ASN A 903 -34.48 -17.24 31.81
CA ASN A 903 -33.87 -17.07 30.48
C ASN A 903 -32.38 -16.68 30.54
N LYS A 904 -31.78 -16.61 31.73
CA LYS A 904 -30.38 -16.26 31.94
C LYS A 904 -29.58 -17.49 32.36
N VAL A 905 -28.37 -17.64 31.83
CA VAL A 905 -27.43 -18.67 32.27
C VAL A 905 -26.20 -17.98 32.83
N ILE A 906 -26.03 -18.04 34.15
CA ILE A 906 -24.83 -17.59 34.85
C ILE A 906 -23.77 -18.68 34.69
N PHE A 907 -22.51 -18.31 34.47
CA PHE A 907 -21.45 -19.30 34.34
C PHE A 907 -20.11 -18.84 34.91
N THR A 908 -19.25 -19.82 35.16
CA THR A 908 -17.82 -19.62 35.48
C THR A 908 -17.00 -20.64 34.71
N THR A 909 -15.79 -20.26 34.29
CA THR A 909 -14.86 -21.20 33.65
C THR A 909 -13.59 -21.32 34.50
N LYS A 910 -13.18 -22.57 34.75
CA LYS A 910 -12.00 -22.92 35.54
C LYS A 910 -10.99 -23.67 34.68
N VAL A 911 -9.73 -23.56 35.04
CA VAL A 911 -8.66 -24.46 34.60
C VAL A 911 -8.60 -25.64 35.58
N VAL A 912 -8.86 -26.85 35.08
CA VAL A 912 -8.99 -28.06 35.93
C VAL A 912 -7.67 -28.38 36.61
N GLU A 913 -6.57 -28.36 35.87
CA GLU A 913 -5.25 -28.79 36.33
C GLU A 913 -4.74 -27.95 37.51
N ARG A 914 -5.13 -26.67 37.54
CA ARG A 914 -4.71 -25.72 38.58
C ARG A 914 -5.81 -25.37 39.58
N ASN A 915 -7.03 -25.84 39.33
CA ASN A 915 -8.23 -25.43 40.07
C ASN A 915 -8.37 -23.91 40.22
N THR A 916 -8.11 -23.16 39.14
CA THR A 916 -8.18 -21.68 39.14
C THR A 916 -9.29 -21.18 38.24
N VAL A 917 -9.97 -20.11 38.63
CA VAL A 917 -11.02 -19.48 37.83
C VAL A 917 -10.39 -18.58 36.76
N CYS A 918 -10.71 -18.80 35.48
CA CYS A 918 -10.26 -17.96 34.37
C CYS A 918 -11.38 -17.05 33.81
N ILE A 919 -12.65 -17.44 33.92
CA ILE A 919 -13.81 -16.56 33.67
C ILE A 919 -14.69 -16.49 34.91
N SER A 920 -14.99 -15.27 35.34
CA SER A 920 -15.93 -14.98 36.43
C SER A 920 -16.93 -13.90 36.03
N SER A 921 -17.88 -13.63 36.94
CA SER A 921 -18.89 -12.58 36.79
C SER A 921 -19.61 -12.65 35.45
N ALA A 922 -19.95 -13.85 34.99
CA ALA A 922 -20.33 -14.11 33.62
C ALA A 922 -21.75 -14.65 33.48
N ALA A 923 -22.42 -14.23 32.42
CA ALA A 923 -23.73 -14.75 32.07
C ALA A 923 -24.02 -14.60 30.58
N VAL A 924 -24.95 -15.40 30.08
CA VAL A 924 -25.66 -15.15 28.83
C VAL A 924 -27.13 -14.95 29.11
N GLU A 925 -27.82 -14.22 28.24
CA GLU A 925 -29.28 -14.23 28.16
C GLU A 925 -29.69 -14.97 26.89
N LEU A 926 -30.56 -15.98 27.01
CA LEU A 926 -31.03 -16.80 25.91
C LEU A 926 -32.03 -16.02 25.04
N PHE A 927 -32.10 -16.33 23.75
CA PHE A 927 -33.20 -15.85 22.91
C PHE A 927 -34.53 -16.47 23.37
N ASP A 928 -35.63 -15.74 23.23
CA ASP A 928 -36.95 -16.36 23.32
C ASP A 928 -37.11 -17.31 22.11
N PRO A 929 -37.60 -18.55 22.28
CA PRO A 929 -37.90 -19.44 21.16
C PRO A 929 -38.75 -18.81 20.04
N SER A 930 -39.58 -17.80 20.36
CA SER A 930 -40.38 -17.04 19.39
C SER A 930 -39.60 -15.94 18.63
N GLU A 931 -38.49 -15.46 19.19
CA GLU A 931 -37.60 -14.46 18.57
C GLU A 931 -36.59 -15.11 17.61
N VAL A 932 -36.31 -16.40 17.77
CA VAL A 932 -35.49 -17.18 16.84
C VAL A 932 -36.28 -17.44 15.56
N LYS A 933 -36.30 -16.46 14.65
CA LYS A 933 -36.82 -16.66 13.30
C LYS A 933 -35.95 -17.70 12.58
N LYS A 934 -36.39 -18.96 12.53
CA LYS A 934 -36.06 -19.83 11.39
C LYS A 934 -36.47 -19.05 10.15
N GLU A 935 -35.58 -18.87 9.18
CA GLU A 935 -35.93 -18.25 7.90
C GLU A 935 -37.27 -18.84 7.40
N THR A 936 -38.33 -18.06 7.54
CA THR A 936 -39.67 -18.49 7.18
C THR A 936 -39.76 -18.43 5.66
N LYS A 937 -40.20 -19.56 5.10
CA LYS A 937 -40.79 -19.76 3.78
C LYS A 937 -40.89 -18.50 2.89
N GLN A 938 -40.21 -18.56 1.75
CA GLN A 938 -40.52 -17.73 0.58
C GLN A 938 -42.03 -17.69 0.34
N ALA A 939 -42.52 -16.51 -0.05
CA ALA A 939 -43.89 -16.27 -0.46
C ALA A 939 -44.36 -17.36 -1.46
N GLU A 940 -45.58 -17.85 -1.26
CA GLU A 940 -46.23 -18.82 -2.14
C GLU A 940 -46.30 -18.27 -3.58
N VAL A 941 -45.46 -18.82 -4.46
CA VAL A 941 -45.73 -18.82 -5.90
C VAL A 941 -46.86 -19.82 -6.11
N LYS A 942 -47.92 -19.42 -6.83
CA LYS A 942 -49.09 -20.27 -7.09
C LYS A 942 -48.66 -21.60 -7.69
N GLU A 943 -49.27 -22.68 -7.21
CA GLU A 943 -48.96 -24.05 -7.63
C GLU A 943 -49.07 -24.19 -9.16
N GLY A 944 -47.96 -24.49 -9.84
CA GLY A 944 -47.91 -24.72 -11.30
C GLY A 944 -47.22 -23.64 -12.14
N GLU A 945 -46.88 -22.49 -11.56
CA GLU A 945 -46.05 -21.47 -12.22
C GLU A 945 -44.57 -21.86 -12.16
N VAL A 946 -43.84 -21.59 -13.24
CA VAL A 946 -42.37 -21.78 -13.36
C VAL A 946 -41.63 -20.47 -13.53
N GLU A 947 -42.35 -19.38 -13.84
CA GLU A 947 -41.78 -18.05 -13.99
C GLU A 947 -41.85 -17.31 -12.65
N VAL A 948 -40.68 -17.01 -12.09
CA VAL A 948 -40.56 -16.22 -10.86
C VAL A 948 -39.84 -14.90 -11.21
N PRO A 949 -40.47 -13.73 -10.99
CA PRO A 949 -39.85 -12.43 -11.24
C PRO A 949 -38.53 -12.27 -10.47
N GLY A 950 -37.52 -11.68 -11.11
CA GLY A 950 -36.21 -11.44 -10.49
C GLY A 950 -35.25 -12.64 -10.51
N PHE A 951 -35.60 -13.72 -11.22
CA PHE A 951 -34.72 -14.88 -11.43
C PHE A 951 -34.56 -15.20 -12.92
N MET A 952 -33.33 -15.24 -13.40
CA MET A 952 -32.99 -15.64 -14.78
C MET A 952 -33.27 -17.13 -15.03
N ALA A 953 -33.13 -17.96 -13.99
CA ALA A 953 -33.41 -19.39 -13.98
C ALA A 953 -34.86 -19.74 -14.35
N SER A 954 -35.80 -18.80 -14.19
CA SER A 954 -37.18 -18.91 -14.69
C SER A 954 -37.23 -19.37 -16.17
N LYS A 955 -36.30 -18.88 -17.00
CA LYS A 955 -36.19 -19.30 -18.42
C LYS A 955 -35.72 -20.74 -18.60
N VAL A 956 -34.88 -21.25 -17.69
CA VAL A 956 -34.39 -22.63 -17.72
C VAL A 956 -35.55 -23.57 -17.41
N PHE A 957 -36.30 -23.31 -16.32
CA PHE A 957 -37.43 -24.15 -15.92
C PHE A 957 -38.64 -24.03 -16.84
N SER A 958 -38.90 -22.85 -17.42
CA SER A 958 -39.95 -22.71 -18.44
C SER A 958 -39.61 -23.45 -19.72
N THR A 959 -38.33 -23.48 -20.12
CA THR A 959 -37.86 -24.29 -21.26
C THR A 959 -37.96 -25.79 -20.96
N ALA A 960 -37.52 -26.22 -19.78
CA ALA A 960 -37.62 -27.62 -19.35
C ALA A 960 -39.07 -28.12 -19.33
N LYS A 961 -40.00 -27.33 -18.77
CA LYS A 961 -41.43 -27.62 -18.76
C LYS A 961 -41.98 -27.76 -20.18
N LYS A 962 -41.71 -26.78 -21.06
CA LYS A 962 -42.14 -26.83 -22.47
C LYS A 962 -41.62 -28.08 -23.19
N GLN A 963 -40.35 -28.44 -22.99
CA GLN A 963 -39.76 -29.62 -23.62
C GLN A 963 -40.38 -30.95 -23.14
N LEU A 964 -40.76 -31.04 -21.87
CA LEU A 964 -41.41 -32.24 -21.31
C LEU A 964 -42.90 -32.32 -21.67
N ASP A 965 -43.56 -31.17 -21.85
CA ASP A 965 -44.97 -31.11 -22.23
C ASP A 965 -45.17 -31.32 -23.74
N SER A 966 -44.21 -30.91 -24.57
CA SER A 966 -44.27 -31.07 -26.03
C SER A 966 -43.64 -32.37 -26.56
N ALA A 967 -43.01 -33.18 -25.71
CA ALA A 967 -42.39 -34.45 -26.12
C ALA A 967 -43.43 -35.53 -26.39
N SER A 968 -43.17 -36.41 -27.36
CA SER A 968 -44.01 -37.60 -27.55
C SER A 968 -43.97 -38.48 -26.28
N LYS A 969 -45.05 -39.23 -26.02
CA LYS A 969 -45.14 -40.12 -24.84
C LYS A 969 -43.90 -41.02 -24.70
N LYS A 970 -43.43 -41.58 -25.81
CA LYS A 970 -42.23 -42.45 -25.87
C LYS A 970 -40.94 -41.71 -25.48
N GLU A 971 -40.76 -40.47 -25.91
CA GLU A 971 -39.57 -39.65 -25.59
C GLU A 971 -39.60 -39.16 -24.13
N LYS A 972 -40.78 -38.76 -23.66
CA LYS A 972 -40.99 -38.35 -22.27
C LYS A 972 -40.68 -39.50 -21.33
N ASP A 973 -41.26 -40.68 -21.56
CA ASP A 973 -41.03 -41.88 -20.75
C ASP A 973 -39.54 -42.28 -20.73
N ALA A 974 -38.84 -42.16 -21.86
CA ALA A 974 -37.41 -42.44 -21.94
C ALA A 974 -36.56 -41.45 -21.10
N LYS A 975 -36.88 -40.15 -21.14
CA LYS A 975 -36.19 -39.12 -20.34
C LYS A 975 -36.44 -39.29 -18.84
N LEU A 976 -37.70 -39.52 -18.45
CA LEU A 976 -38.08 -39.71 -17.05
C LEU A 976 -37.46 -40.99 -16.48
N LYS A 977 -37.52 -42.12 -17.22
CA LYS A 977 -36.92 -43.39 -16.79
C LYS A 977 -35.39 -43.31 -16.63
N LYS A 978 -34.71 -42.49 -17.44
CA LYS A 978 -33.26 -42.29 -17.34
C LYS A 978 -32.87 -41.49 -16.10
N ALA A 979 -33.65 -40.48 -15.74
CA ALA A 979 -33.36 -39.62 -14.60
C ALA A 979 -33.85 -40.21 -13.27
N ALA A 980 -35.07 -40.78 -13.25
CA ALA A 980 -35.67 -41.55 -12.16
C ALA A 980 -35.45 -40.96 -10.74
N ALA A 981 -35.55 -39.63 -10.63
CA ALA A 981 -35.35 -38.88 -9.39
C ALA A 981 -36.21 -37.62 -9.35
N VAL A 982 -36.46 -37.14 -8.14
CA VAL A 982 -36.97 -35.78 -7.90
C VAL A 982 -35.78 -34.85 -7.69
N PHE A 983 -35.61 -33.87 -8.58
CA PHE A 983 -34.54 -32.87 -8.53
C PHE A 983 -35.09 -31.56 -7.99
N GLN A 984 -34.55 -31.07 -6.88
CA GLN A 984 -34.79 -29.72 -6.40
C GLN A 984 -33.62 -28.81 -6.77
N PHE A 985 -33.90 -27.58 -7.11
CA PHE A 985 -32.93 -26.54 -7.43
C PHE A 985 -33.14 -25.36 -6.51
N ASP A 986 -32.14 -25.01 -5.71
CA ASP A 986 -32.16 -23.86 -4.82
C ASP A 986 -31.27 -22.76 -5.41
N ILE A 987 -31.91 -21.75 -6.01
CA ILE A 987 -31.24 -20.76 -6.83
C ILE A 987 -31.12 -19.45 -6.09
N LYS A 988 -29.91 -18.88 -6.02
CA LYS A 988 -29.66 -17.57 -5.41
C LYS A 988 -29.42 -16.50 -6.48
N ASN A 989 -30.23 -15.45 -6.51
CA ASN A 989 -30.04 -14.32 -7.42
C ASN A 989 -29.02 -13.28 -6.89
N ASP A 990 -28.71 -12.27 -7.70
CA ASP A 990 -27.72 -11.23 -7.38
C ASP A 990 -28.12 -10.34 -6.18
N GLU A 991 -29.43 -10.28 -5.85
CA GLU A 991 -29.97 -9.62 -4.67
C GLU A 991 -29.85 -10.49 -3.40
N GLY A 992 -29.35 -11.72 -3.52
CA GLY A 992 -29.21 -12.68 -2.43
C GLY A 992 -30.50 -13.41 -2.07
N LYS A 993 -31.61 -13.20 -2.80
CA LYS A 993 -32.85 -13.96 -2.63
C LYS A 993 -32.65 -15.38 -3.16
N ILE A 994 -33.13 -16.35 -2.40
CA ILE A 994 -33.21 -17.74 -2.85
C ILE A 994 -34.59 -17.97 -3.45
N GLN A 995 -34.70 -18.85 -4.46
CA GLN A 995 -35.95 -19.39 -4.97
C GLN A 995 -35.74 -20.86 -5.33
N SER A 996 -36.67 -21.72 -4.91
CA SER A 996 -36.61 -23.15 -5.25
C SER A 996 -37.45 -23.47 -6.49
N TRP A 997 -37.00 -24.45 -7.27
CA TRP A 997 -37.80 -25.17 -8.28
C TRP A 997 -37.61 -26.68 -8.10
N TYR A 998 -38.52 -27.48 -8.63
CA TYR A 998 -38.30 -28.91 -8.74
C TYR A 998 -38.74 -29.49 -10.09
N ILE A 999 -38.10 -30.60 -10.44
CA ILE A 999 -38.47 -31.50 -11.53
C ILE A 999 -38.68 -32.87 -10.93
N ASP A 1000 -39.92 -33.34 -10.92
CA ASP A 1000 -40.25 -34.71 -10.54
C ASP A 1000 -40.11 -35.61 -11.77
N ALA A 1001 -38.91 -36.18 -11.95
CA ALA A 1001 -38.65 -37.16 -13.00
C ALA A 1001 -38.96 -38.61 -12.59
N LYS A 1002 -39.53 -38.81 -11.40
CA LYS A 1002 -39.75 -40.13 -10.81
C LYS A 1002 -41.18 -40.62 -10.99
N GLU A 1003 -42.15 -39.72 -10.83
CA GLU A 1003 -43.57 -40.08 -10.84
C GLU A 1003 -44.35 -39.31 -11.91
N THR A 1004 -44.24 -37.99 -11.95
CA THR A 1004 -45.19 -37.15 -12.71
C THR A 1004 -44.62 -36.46 -13.96
N GLY A 1005 -43.30 -36.27 -14.04
CA GLY A 1005 -42.67 -35.39 -15.03
C GLY A 1005 -42.95 -33.90 -14.80
N LYS A 1006 -43.49 -33.53 -13.64
CA LYS A 1006 -43.90 -32.15 -13.30
C LYS A 1006 -42.67 -31.25 -13.07
N VAL A 1007 -42.73 -30.04 -13.63
CA VAL A 1007 -41.79 -28.94 -13.37
C VAL A 1007 -42.56 -27.80 -12.71
N ALA A 1008 -42.12 -27.34 -11.53
CA ALA A 1008 -42.80 -26.27 -10.80
C ALA A 1008 -41.82 -25.43 -9.97
N ALA A 1009 -42.16 -24.16 -9.74
CA ALA A 1009 -41.55 -23.36 -8.70
C ALA A 1009 -42.01 -23.86 -7.31
N GLY A 1010 -41.13 -23.74 -6.32
CA GLY A 1010 -41.32 -24.23 -4.97
C GLY A 1010 -40.36 -25.37 -4.60
N LYS A 1011 -40.44 -25.80 -3.34
CA LYS A 1011 -39.65 -26.94 -2.84
C LYS A 1011 -40.33 -28.25 -3.22
N ALA A 1012 -39.53 -29.26 -3.54
CA ALA A 1012 -40.06 -30.60 -3.74
C ALA A 1012 -40.60 -31.14 -2.40
N PRO A 1013 -41.72 -31.89 -2.38
CA PRO A 1013 -42.19 -32.57 -1.18
C PRO A 1013 -41.11 -33.53 -0.61
N LYS A 1014 -40.36 -34.19 -1.51
CA LYS A 1014 -39.22 -35.05 -1.18
C LYS A 1014 -38.24 -35.10 -2.35
N ALA A 1015 -37.09 -34.44 -2.23
CA ALA A 1015 -36.05 -34.45 -3.26
C ALA A 1015 -35.11 -35.66 -3.10
N ASP A 1016 -34.80 -36.34 -4.21
CA ASP A 1016 -33.71 -37.32 -4.27
C ASP A 1016 -32.34 -36.64 -4.50
N VAL A 1017 -32.36 -35.47 -5.14
CA VAL A 1017 -31.18 -34.62 -5.42
C VAL A 1017 -31.55 -33.15 -5.23
N THR A 1018 -30.73 -32.39 -4.50
CA THR A 1018 -30.86 -30.93 -4.36
C THR A 1018 -29.61 -30.26 -4.93
N ILE A 1019 -29.80 -29.31 -5.84
CA ILE A 1019 -28.73 -28.57 -6.52
C ILE A 1019 -28.84 -27.10 -6.11
N SER A 1020 -27.86 -26.60 -5.38
CA SER A 1020 -27.78 -25.19 -5.00
C SER A 1020 -26.75 -24.47 -5.86
N VAL A 1021 -27.16 -23.40 -6.53
CA VAL A 1021 -26.33 -22.70 -7.53
C VAL A 1021 -26.79 -21.24 -7.70
N ALA A 1022 -25.86 -20.35 -8.07
CA ALA A 1022 -26.21 -18.98 -8.40
C ALA A 1022 -27.05 -18.91 -9.69
N ASP A 1023 -27.98 -17.97 -9.74
CA ASP A 1023 -28.96 -17.79 -10.81
C ASP A 1023 -28.34 -17.74 -12.21
N LYS A 1024 -27.38 -16.83 -12.41
CA LYS A 1024 -26.61 -16.74 -13.66
C LYS A 1024 -25.84 -18.01 -13.97
N THR A 1025 -25.32 -18.71 -12.95
CA THR A 1025 -24.53 -19.94 -13.15
C THR A 1025 -25.39 -21.09 -13.64
N LEU A 1026 -26.63 -21.24 -13.16
CA LEU A 1026 -27.57 -22.22 -13.72
C LEU A 1026 -27.89 -21.93 -15.19
N VAL A 1027 -28.06 -20.66 -15.56
CA VAL A 1027 -28.28 -20.27 -16.96
C VAL A 1027 -27.06 -20.58 -17.82
N ASP A 1028 -25.85 -20.31 -17.33
CA ASP A 1028 -24.61 -20.63 -18.05
C ASP A 1028 -24.42 -22.15 -18.21
N LEU A 1029 -24.85 -22.96 -17.24
CA LEU A 1029 -24.91 -24.43 -17.37
C LEU A 1029 -25.92 -24.85 -18.44
N ALA A 1030 -27.16 -24.37 -18.36
CA ALA A 1030 -28.24 -24.75 -19.27
C ALA A 1030 -27.99 -24.31 -20.72
N THR A 1031 -27.15 -23.29 -20.91
CA THR A 1031 -26.73 -22.82 -22.24
C THR A 1031 -25.39 -23.42 -22.70
N GLY A 1032 -24.78 -24.32 -21.92
CA GLY A 1032 -23.50 -24.97 -22.25
C GLY A 1032 -22.27 -24.05 -22.20
N LYS A 1033 -22.40 -22.86 -21.60
CA LYS A 1033 -21.32 -21.88 -21.39
C LYS A 1033 -20.45 -22.20 -20.17
N ALA A 1034 -20.95 -23.04 -19.27
CA ALA A 1034 -20.21 -23.51 -18.11
C ALA A 1034 -20.13 -25.04 -18.08
N ASN A 1035 -19.10 -25.56 -17.39
CA ASN A 1035 -18.88 -26.99 -17.18
C ASN A 1035 -19.26 -27.34 -15.73
N ALA A 1036 -20.21 -28.26 -15.56
CA ALA A 1036 -20.74 -28.63 -14.25
C ALA A 1036 -19.67 -29.22 -13.32
N GLN A 1037 -18.79 -30.07 -13.84
CA GLN A 1037 -17.72 -30.69 -13.05
C GLN A 1037 -16.72 -29.65 -12.52
N LYS A 1038 -16.31 -28.68 -13.35
CA LYS A 1038 -15.43 -27.57 -12.92
C LYS A 1038 -16.10 -26.67 -11.89
N LEU A 1039 -17.40 -26.41 -12.04
CA LEU A 1039 -18.15 -25.58 -11.09
C LEU A 1039 -18.40 -26.30 -9.77
N PHE A 1040 -18.66 -27.60 -9.79
CA PHE A 1040 -18.74 -28.44 -8.60
C PHE A 1040 -17.39 -28.51 -7.88
N MET A 1041 -16.29 -28.79 -8.61
CA MET A 1041 -14.92 -28.83 -8.05
C MET A 1041 -14.45 -27.49 -7.49
N SER A 1042 -15.04 -26.37 -7.94
CA SER A 1042 -14.74 -25.02 -7.42
C SER A 1042 -15.74 -24.53 -6.38
N GLY A 1043 -16.67 -25.38 -5.93
CA GLY A 1043 -17.68 -25.07 -4.90
C GLY A 1043 -18.80 -24.13 -5.36
N LYS A 1044 -18.89 -23.79 -6.64
CA LYS A 1044 -19.89 -22.88 -7.22
C LYS A 1044 -21.24 -23.54 -7.50
N ILE A 1045 -21.28 -24.87 -7.49
CA ILE A 1045 -22.50 -25.69 -7.46
C ILE A 1045 -22.35 -26.62 -6.27
N LYS A 1046 -23.36 -26.66 -5.40
CA LYS A 1046 -23.45 -27.66 -4.33
C LYS A 1046 -24.52 -28.68 -4.72
N ILE A 1047 -24.20 -29.96 -4.61
CA ILE A 1047 -25.13 -31.06 -4.90
C ILE A 1047 -25.27 -31.89 -3.63
N LYS A 1048 -26.51 -32.11 -3.21
CA LYS A 1048 -26.87 -32.95 -2.07
C LYS A 1048 -27.80 -34.08 -2.55
N GLY A 1049 -27.67 -35.26 -1.97
CA GLY A 1049 -28.44 -36.44 -2.35
C GLY A 1049 -27.69 -37.36 -3.31
N ASN A 1050 -28.41 -38.04 -4.21
CA ASN A 1050 -27.80 -39.07 -5.05
C ASN A 1050 -26.98 -38.49 -6.21
N MET A 1051 -25.65 -38.46 -6.05
CA MET A 1051 -24.74 -37.91 -7.05
C MET A 1051 -24.81 -38.60 -8.42
N MET A 1052 -25.00 -39.92 -8.47
CA MET A 1052 -25.13 -40.61 -9.76
C MET A 1052 -26.36 -40.15 -10.53
N LYS A 1053 -27.46 -39.83 -9.83
CA LYS A 1053 -28.66 -39.27 -10.46
C LYS A 1053 -28.48 -37.81 -10.86
N ALA A 1054 -27.68 -37.03 -10.11
CA ALA A 1054 -27.39 -35.64 -10.47
C ALA A 1054 -26.77 -35.51 -11.89
N ALA A 1055 -25.94 -36.48 -12.31
CA ALA A 1055 -25.36 -36.51 -13.66
C ALA A 1055 -26.37 -36.72 -14.80
N SER A 1056 -27.61 -37.12 -14.50
CA SER A 1056 -28.67 -37.33 -15.50
C SER A 1056 -29.53 -36.08 -15.77
N ILE A 1057 -29.30 -34.99 -15.01
CA ILE A 1057 -30.16 -33.80 -15.05
C ILE A 1057 -30.10 -33.04 -16.38
N GLY A 1058 -28.97 -33.16 -17.10
CA GLY A 1058 -28.77 -32.42 -18.35
C GLY A 1058 -29.78 -32.76 -19.46
N ASP A 1059 -30.37 -33.95 -19.42
CA ASP A 1059 -31.42 -34.36 -20.37
C ASP A 1059 -32.79 -33.69 -20.09
N LEU A 1060 -32.95 -33.06 -18.92
CA LEU A 1060 -34.20 -32.43 -18.46
C LEU A 1060 -34.19 -30.90 -18.56
N ILE A 1061 -33.05 -30.23 -18.36
CA ILE A 1061 -32.95 -28.75 -18.33
C ILE A 1061 -32.21 -28.12 -19.52
N GLY A 1062 -31.72 -28.94 -20.46
CA GLY A 1062 -31.10 -28.51 -21.71
C GLY A 1062 -29.62 -28.20 -21.58
N GLY A 1063 -28.78 -28.82 -22.42
CA GLY A 1063 -27.34 -28.58 -22.52
C GLY A 1063 -26.70 -29.54 -23.55
N PRO A 1064 -25.57 -29.20 -24.19
CA PRO A 1064 -24.86 -30.13 -25.08
C PRO A 1064 -24.42 -31.37 -24.30
N LYS A 1065 -24.65 -32.58 -24.85
CA LYS A 1065 -24.22 -33.85 -24.25
C LYS A 1065 -22.74 -33.78 -23.85
N GLY A 1066 -22.44 -34.03 -22.58
CA GLY A 1066 -21.07 -34.11 -22.04
C GLY A 1066 -20.53 -32.84 -21.35
N LYS A 1067 -21.31 -31.76 -21.20
CA LYS A 1067 -20.89 -30.55 -20.45
C LYS A 1067 -21.66 -30.30 -19.14
N MET A 1068 -22.75 -31.03 -18.91
CA MET A 1068 -23.68 -30.84 -17.80
C MET A 1068 -23.65 -32.00 -16.82
#